data_AF-A0A1X1VX86-F1
#
_entry.id   AF-A0A1X1VX86-F1
#
_cell.length_a   1.000
_cell.length_b   1.000
_cell.length_c   1.000
_cell.angle_alpha   90.00
_cell.angle_beta   90.00
_cell.angle_gamma   90.00
#
_symmetry.space_group_name_H-M   'P 1'
#
loop_
_entity.id
_entity.type
_entity.pdbx_description
1 polymer ?
#
loop_
_entity_poly.entity_id
_entity_poly.type
_entity_poly.pdbx_seq_one_letter_code
_entity_poly.pdbx_strand_id
1 'polypeptide(L)'
;MGMRPSARMPKLTRRSRILILIALGVIAVLLAGPRLIDAYVDWLWFGELGYRSVFTTVLVTRIVVFLVGGLLVGGIVFAGLALAYRTRPVFVPSNDNDPVARYRAVVLARLRLVGIGVPAAIGLLAGVVAQGYWVRIQLFLHGGDFGVRDPQFGKDLGFYAFELPFYRLLLSYLFVAVFLAFVANLVAHYIFGGIRLSGRTGALSRSARIQLVSLVGMLVLLKAVAYWLDRYELLSHSRGGKPFTGAGYTDINAVLPAKLILMAIALICAAAVFSAIALRDLRIPAIGLALLLLSSLIVGAAWPMIVEQISVKPNAAQKESEYISRSITATRQAYGLTSDVVAYRNYTGEGQATAQQVAADRATTSNIRLLDPTIVSPAFTQFQQGKNFYYFPDQLSIDRYVDRNGNLRDYVVAARELNPDRLIDNQRDWINRHTVYTHGNGFIASPANTVRGIANDPNQNGGYPEFLVNVVGANGTVVSDGPAPLDQPRIYFGPVISNTSADYAIVGKTGADREYDYETSTETKNYTYTGSGGVPVGSWISRTVFAAKFAERNFLFSNVIGSNSKILFNRDPAQRVEAVAPWLTTDSAVYPAIVNKRLVWIIDGYTTLDNYPYSELTSLSSATADSTEVAFNRLAPDKKVSYIRNSVKATVDAYDGTVTLYQQDERDPVLRAWMQVFPGTVKPKSDITPELAEHLRYPEDLFKVQRMLLAKYHVNDPVTFFSTSDFWDVPLDPNPTASSYQPPYYIVAKNIAKDDNSAAYQLISAMNRFKRDYLAAYISASSDPATYGKITVLTIPGQVNGPKLANNAITTDPAVSQDLGVIGRDNQNRIRWGNLLTLPVAQGGLLYVEPVYASPGASDAASSYPRLIRVAMMYNDKIGYGPTVRDALNGLFGPGAGDAATGIQPTEAVVPPNPDGTATLSPSKAAALQEIQAAIGAARDAQKRGDFAAYGSALQRLDEAITKFNNAR
;
A
#
# COMPACT_ATOMS: atom_id res chain seq x y z
N MET A 1 -25.85 -33.15 65.38
CA MET A 1 -25.20 -33.24 64.05
C MET A 1 -23.86 -32.51 64.11
N GLY A 2 -22.74 -33.25 64.07
CA GLY A 2 -21.40 -32.67 64.18
C GLY A 2 -20.99 -31.89 62.92
N MET A 3 -20.56 -30.63 63.10
CA MET A 3 -19.94 -29.84 62.04
C MET A 3 -18.63 -30.49 61.60
N ARG A 4 -18.55 -30.92 60.34
CA ARG A 4 -17.30 -31.34 59.70
C ARG A 4 -16.31 -30.15 59.69
N PRO A 5 -15.03 -30.36 60.03
CA PRO A 5 -14.04 -29.29 59.98
C PRO A 5 -13.87 -28.80 58.54
N SER A 6 -13.78 -27.48 58.37
CA SER A 6 -13.45 -26.84 57.09
C SER A 6 -12.15 -27.42 56.56
N ALA A 7 -12.17 -28.03 55.37
CA ALA A 7 -10.99 -28.54 54.70
C ALA A 7 -9.91 -27.43 54.63
N ARG A 8 -8.80 -27.61 55.35
CA ARG A 8 -7.62 -26.75 55.22
C ARG A 8 -7.15 -26.88 53.77
N MET A 9 -7.12 -25.77 53.03
CA MET A 9 -6.49 -25.75 51.71
C MET A 9 -5.07 -26.33 51.85
N PRO A 10 -4.69 -27.33 51.04
CA PRO A 10 -3.40 -27.97 51.15
C PRO A 10 -2.30 -26.90 51.00
N LYS A 11 -1.42 -26.77 52.01
CA LYS A 11 -0.24 -25.92 51.91
C LYS A 11 0.68 -26.57 50.89
N LEU A 12 0.88 -25.92 49.73
CA LEU A 12 1.85 -26.34 48.73
C LEU A 12 3.20 -26.62 49.41
N THR A 13 3.73 -27.83 49.22
CA THR A 13 5.05 -28.22 49.73
C THR A 13 6.14 -27.34 49.12
N ARG A 14 7.31 -27.23 49.77
CA ARG A 14 8.45 -26.45 49.24
C ARG A 14 8.83 -26.92 47.82
N ARG A 15 8.76 -28.23 47.57
CA ARG A 15 9.00 -28.83 46.24
C ARG A 15 7.94 -28.40 45.22
N SER A 16 6.66 -28.45 45.56
CA SER A 16 5.58 -27.99 44.67
C SER A 16 5.68 -26.51 44.34
N ARG A 17 6.08 -25.64 45.29
CA ARG A 17 6.29 -24.20 45.01
C ARG A 17 7.48 -23.96 44.09
N ILE A 18 8.59 -24.69 44.28
CA ILE A 18 9.76 -24.60 43.41
C ILE A 18 9.40 -25.07 42.00
N LEU A 19 8.70 -26.20 41.85
CA LEU A 19 8.25 -26.68 40.55
C LEU A 19 7.28 -25.71 39.87
N ILE A 20 6.36 -25.10 40.61
CA ILE A 20 5.47 -24.04 40.07
C ILE A 20 6.27 -22.81 39.65
N LEU A 21 7.27 -22.38 40.43
CA LEU A 21 8.12 -21.24 40.05
C LEU A 21 8.98 -21.54 38.83
N ILE A 22 9.51 -22.76 38.71
CA ILE A 22 10.23 -23.21 37.52
C ILE A 22 9.29 -23.26 36.31
N ALA A 23 8.10 -23.85 36.46
CA ALA A 23 7.10 -23.89 35.40
C ALA A 23 6.66 -22.49 34.96
N LEU A 24 6.43 -21.57 35.90
CA LEU A 24 6.14 -20.16 35.62
C LEU A 24 7.32 -19.46 34.95
N GLY A 25 8.55 -19.74 35.36
CA GLY A 25 9.76 -19.23 34.72
C GLY A 25 9.91 -19.73 33.29
N VAL A 26 9.67 -21.02 33.04
CA VAL A 26 9.66 -21.62 31.70
C VAL A 26 8.55 -21.00 30.84
N ILE A 27 7.33 -20.86 31.36
CA ILE A 27 6.23 -20.19 30.65
C ILE A 27 6.60 -18.74 30.33
N ALA A 28 7.19 -18.00 31.28
CA ALA A 28 7.62 -16.63 31.05
C ALA A 28 8.70 -16.55 29.95
N VAL A 29 9.68 -17.46 29.96
CA VAL A 29 10.71 -17.55 28.91
C VAL A 29 10.09 -17.95 27.56
N LEU A 30 9.13 -18.87 27.52
CA LEU A 30 8.45 -19.24 26.27
C LEU A 30 7.58 -18.10 25.72
N LEU A 31 6.99 -17.27 26.57
CA LEU A 31 6.14 -16.15 26.16
C LEU A 31 6.93 -14.86 25.84
N ALA A 32 8.05 -14.62 26.52
CA ALA A 32 8.84 -13.40 26.37
C ALA A 32 10.14 -13.60 25.57
N GLY A 33 10.74 -14.78 25.63
CA GLY A 33 12.00 -15.12 24.97
C GLY A 33 11.98 -14.85 23.47
N PRO A 34 10.99 -15.36 22.69
CA PRO A 34 10.88 -15.06 21.27
C PRO A 34 10.82 -13.56 20.99
N ARG A 35 10.04 -12.80 21.78
CA ARG A 35 9.93 -11.33 21.62
C ARG A 35 11.24 -10.59 21.91
N LEU A 36 12.05 -11.08 22.85
CA LEU A 36 13.36 -10.50 23.14
C LEU A 36 14.37 -10.80 22.03
N ILE A 37 14.32 -12.01 21.47
CA ILE A 37 15.13 -12.39 20.30
C ILE A 37 14.73 -11.52 19.11
N ASP A 38 13.44 -11.38 18.83
CA ASP A 38 12.90 -10.53 17.77
C ASP A 38 13.38 -9.08 17.94
N ALA A 39 13.20 -8.49 19.13
CA ALA A 39 13.63 -7.13 19.41
C ALA A 39 15.15 -6.92 19.23
N TYR A 40 15.97 -7.92 19.57
CA TYR A 40 17.42 -7.83 19.36
C TYR A 40 17.82 -7.99 17.89
N VAL A 41 17.18 -8.90 17.16
CA VAL A 41 17.36 -9.08 15.71
C VAL A 41 16.95 -7.80 14.97
N ASP A 42 15.81 -7.22 15.32
CA ASP A 42 15.34 -5.95 14.77
C ASP A 42 16.35 -4.83 15.09
N TRP A 43 16.84 -4.74 16.32
CA TRP A 43 17.84 -3.74 16.70
C TRP A 43 19.16 -3.85 15.92
N LEU A 44 19.59 -5.08 15.59
CA LEU A 44 20.74 -5.32 14.71
C LEU A 44 20.43 -4.85 13.28
N TRP A 45 19.26 -5.23 12.76
CA TRP A 45 18.80 -4.90 11.41
C TRP A 45 18.61 -3.39 11.18
N PHE A 46 17.92 -2.69 12.08
CA PHE A 46 17.82 -1.23 12.03
C PHE A 46 19.19 -0.55 12.13
N GLY A 47 20.16 -1.19 12.81
CA GLY A 47 21.54 -0.72 12.85
C GLY A 47 22.26 -0.82 11.51
N GLU A 48 22.05 -1.93 10.79
CA GLU A 48 22.58 -2.15 9.45
C GLU A 48 22.02 -1.13 8.44
N LEU A 49 20.73 -0.81 8.55
CA LEU A 49 20.09 0.22 7.72
C LEU A 49 20.49 1.66 8.05
N GLY A 50 21.08 1.92 9.22
CA GLY A 50 21.33 3.28 9.72
C GLY A 50 20.10 3.96 10.36
N TYR A 51 19.01 3.22 10.60
CA TYR A 51 17.75 3.72 11.18
C TYR A 51 17.53 3.28 12.64
N ARG A 52 18.60 2.93 13.38
CA ARG A 52 18.51 2.52 14.81
C ARG A 52 17.85 3.56 15.72
N SER A 53 17.93 4.84 15.35
CA SER A 53 17.22 5.93 16.03
C SER A 53 15.69 5.75 16.00
N VAL A 54 15.13 5.23 14.89
CA VAL A 54 13.68 4.98 14.76
C VAL A 54 13.23 3.91 15.75
N PHE A 55 13.90 2.75 15.74
CA PHE A 55 13.61 1.64 16.65
C PHE A 55 13.69 2.08 18.11
N THR A 56 14.78 2.75 18.49
CA THR A 56 15.01 3.19 19.86
C THR A 56 14.00 4.25 20.30
N THR A 57 13.68 5.21 19.44
CA THR A 57 12.67 6.25 19.72
C THR A 57 11.29 5.64 19.92
N VAL A 58 10.85 4.72 19.05
CA VAL A 58 9.56 4.04 19.20
C VAL A 58 9.52 3.22 20.48
N LEU A 59 10.56 2.42 20.76
CA LEU A 59 10.65 1.58 21.95
C LEU A 59 10.63 2.41 23.24
N VAL A 60 11.47 3.43 23.34
CA VAL A 60 11.55 4.29 24.53
C VAL A 60 10.24 5.02 24.73
N THR A 61 9.63 5.57 23.67
CA THR A 61 8.33 6.24 23.76
C THR A 61 7.27 5.28 24.29
N ARG A 62 7.17 4.07 23.73
CA ARG A 62 6.21 3.05 24.20
C ARG A 62 6.42 2.70 25.67
N ILE A 63 7.66 2.55 26.12
CA ILE A 63 7.98 2.28 27.54
C ILE A 63 7.60 3.46 28.42
N VAL A 64 7.95 4.69 28.04
CA VAL A 64 7.61 5.89 28.82
C VAL A 64 6.08 6.04 28.92
N VAL A 65 5.36 5.87 27.82
CA VAL A 65 3.90 5.95 27.80
C VAL A 65 3.25 4.82 28.61
N PHE A 66 3.79 3.60 28.53
CA PHE A 66 3.39 2.48 29.39
C PHE A 66 3.52 2.83 30.87
N LEU A 67 4.69 3.36 31.27
CA LEU A 67 4.96 3.71 32.66
C LEU A 67 4.08 4.86 33.12
N VAL A 68 3.98 5.94 32.35
CA VAL A 68 3.18 7.13 32.71
C VAL A 68 1.70 6.78 32.80
N GLY A 69 1.15 6.10 31.79
CA GLY A 69 -0.26 5.68 31.78
C GLY A 69 -0.58 4.70 32.91
N GLY A 70 0.31 3.74 33.15
CA GLY A 70 0.13 2.77 34.23
C GLY A 70 0.27 3.36 35.63
N LEU A 71 1.22 4.27 35.84
CA LEU A 71 1.39 4.99 37.11
C LEU A 71 0.23 5.95 37.36
N LEU A 72 -0.29 6.61 36.33
CA LEU A 72 -1.45 7.50 36.44
C LEU A 72 -2.69 6.72 36.93
N VAL A 73 -3.07 5.66 36.22
CA VAL A 73 -4.27 4.87 36.56
C VAL A 73 -4.06 4.10 37.86
N GLY A 74 -2.95 3.37 37.98
CA GLY A 74 -2.61 2.60 39.18
C GLY A 74 -2.47 3.48 40.41
N GLY A 75 -1.85 4.66 40.26
CA GLY A 75 -1.70 5.65 41.33
C GLY A 75 -3.03 6.19 41.84
N ILE A 76 -3.97 6.53 40.93
CA ILE A 76 -5.31 6.99 41.30
C ILE A 76 -6.10 5.91 42.04
N VAL A 77 -6.08 4.66 41.54
CA VAL A 77 -6.76 3.53 42.19
C VAL A 77 -6.12 3.21 43.55
N PHE A 78 -4.78 3.22 43.63
CA PHE A 78 -4.04 3.02 44.87
C PHE A 78 -4.38 4.07 45.90
N ALA A 79 -4.35 5.35 45.53
CA ALA A 79 -4.72 6.45 46.41
C ALA A 79 -6.14 6.26 46.97
N GLY A 80 -7.09 5.93 46.09
CA GLY A 80 -8.47 5.62 46.49
C GLY A 80 -8.55 4.48 47.52
N LEU A 81 -7.95 3.32 47.23
CA LEU A 81 -7.96 2.17 48.13
C LEU A 81 -7.23 2.43 49.45
N ALA A 82 -6.10 3.13 49.42
CA ALA A 82 -5.33 3.50 50.61
C ALA A 82 -6.15 4.40 51.53
N LEU A 83 -6.86 5.39 50.96
CA LEU A 83 -7.77 6.25 51.70
C LEU A 83 -8.96 5.46 52.26
N ALA A 84 -9.57 4.55 51.50
CA ALA A 84 -10.67 3.69 51.98
C ALA A 84 -10.24 2.82 53.16
N TYR A 85 -9.05 2.21 53.08
CA TYR A 85 -8.50 1.41 54.18
C TYR A 85 -8.17 2.24 55.41
N ARG A 86 -7.55 3.41 55.25
CA ARG A 86 -7.17 4.30 56.36
C ARG A 86 -8.38 4.82 57.11
N THR A 87 -9.49 5.05 56.41
CA THR A 87 -10.73 5.64 56.96
C THR A 87 -11.80 4.62 57.34
N ARG A 88 -11.42 3.33 57.38
CA ARG A 88 -12.31 2.21 57.70
C ARG A 88 -12.91 2.33 59.13
N PRO A 89 -14.15 1.87 59.35
CA PRO A 89 -14.72 1.78 60.70
C PRO A 89 -13.91 0.82 61.59
N VAL A 90 -13.64 1.22 62.84
CA VAL A 90 -12.85 0.42 63.81
C VAL A 90 -13.64 -0.81 64.32
N PHE A 91 -14.98 -0.72 64.37
CA PHE A 91 -15.87 -1.80 64.80
C PHE A 91 -16.88 -2.19 63.71
N VAL A 92 -16.87 -3.48 63.32
CA VAL A 92 -17.88 -4.09 62.46
C VAL A 92 -18.60 -5.17 63.28
N PRO A 93 -19.85 -4.95 63.73
CA PRO A 93 -20.62 -5.97 64.45
C PRO A 93 -20.82 -7.19 63.53
N SER A 94 -20.35 -8.36 63.95
CA SER A 94 -20.53 -9.61 63.22
C SER A 94 -21.87 -10.24 63.61
N ASN A 95 -22.84 -10.22 62.69
CA ASN A 95 -23.98 -11.12 62.76
C ASN A 95 -23.58 -12.48 62.14
N ASP A 96 -24.19 -13.58 62.60
CA ASP A 96 -23.87 -14.95 62.15
C ASP A 96 -24.04 -15.18 60.62
N ASN A 97 -24.66 -14.25 59.90
CA ASN A 97 -24.89 -14.30 58.44
C ASN A 97 -24.18 -13.17 57.64
N ASP A 98 -22.99 -12.69 58.04
CA ASP A 98 -22.22 -11.71 57.21
C ASP A 98 -21.62 -12.41 55.96
N PRO A 99 -22.14 -12.15 54.73
CA PRO A 99 -21.65 -12.81 53.51
C PRO A 99 -20.23 -12.38 53.12
N VAL A 100 -19.73 -11.28 53.67
CA VAL A 100 -18.44 -10.67 53.29
C VAL A 100 -17.32 -11.00 54.28
N ALA A 101 -17.63 -11.60 55.43
CA ALA A 101 -16.65 -11.91 56.49
C ALA A 101 -15.47 -12.76 56.00
N ARG A 102 -15.74 -13.77 55.15
CA ARG A 102 -14.70 -14.62 54.54
C ARG A 102 -13.76 -13.82 53.63
N TYR A 103 -14.31 -12.93 52.80
CA TYR A 103 -13.52 -12.06 51.91
C TYR A 103 -12.72 -11.03 52.69
N ARG A 104 -13.30 -10.42 53.74
CA ARG A 104 -12.62 -9.48 54.65
C ARG A 104 -11.42 -10.12 55.33
N ALA A 105 -11.56 -11.35 55.83
CA ALA A 105 -10.48 -12.10 56.46
C ALA A 105 -9.31 -12.36 55.48
N VAL A 106 -9.61 -12.71 54.22
CA VAL A 106 -8.60 -12.92 53.18
C VAL A 106 -7.87 -11.62 52.83
N VAL A 107 -8.60 -10.51 52.66
CA VAL A 107 -8.02 -9.20 52.33
C VAL A 107 -7.12 -8.70 53.47
N LEU A 108 -7.57 -8.80 54.72
CA LEU A 108 -6.77 -8.37 55.88
C LEU A 108 -5.54 -9.26 56.10
N ALA A 109 -5.65 -10.58 55.89
CA ALA A 109 -4.52 -11.51 56.00
C ALA A 109 -3.42 -11.24 54.95
N ARG A 110 -3.76 -10.56 53.83
CA ARG A 110 -2.82 -10.25 52.73
C ARG A 110 -2.91 -8.78 52.29
N LEU A 111 -3.03 -7.88 53.25
CA LEU A 111 -3.34 -6.47 52.98
C LEU A 111 -2.36 -5.79 52.01
N ARG A 112 -1.05 -6.00 52.16
CA ARG A 112 -0.05 -5.42 51.24
C ARG A 112 -0.21 -5.96 49.82
N LEU A 113 -0.50 -7.25 49.69
CA LEU A 113 -0.66 -7.89 48.39
C LEU A 113 -1.94 -7.43 47.69
N VAL A 114 -3.05 -7.26 48.40
CA VAL A 114 -4.30 -6.76 47.81
C VAL A 114 -4.23 -5.24 47.56
N GLY A 115 -3.77 -4.48 48.55
CA GLY A 115 -3.72 -3.01 48.51
C GLY A 115 -2.73 -2.44 47.50
N ILE A 116 -1.63 -3.13 47.22
CA ILE A 116 -0.67 -2.73 46.17
C ILE A 116 -0.89 -3.56 44.90
N GLY A 117 -1.13 -4.87 45.03
CA GLY A 117 -1.22 -5.76 43.87
C GLY A 117 -2.41 -5.49 42.97
N VAL A 118 -3.58 -5.11 43.50
CA VAL A 118 -4.75 -4.77 42.67
C VAL A 118 -4.50 -3.47 41.87
N PRO A 119 -4.11 -2.34 42.49
CA PRO A 119 -3.73 -1.14 41.74
C PRO A 119 -2.57 -1.35 40.77
N ALA A 120 -1.56 -2.14 41.15
CA ALA A 120 -0.44 -2.46 40.26
C ALA A 120 -0.89 -3.29 39.06
N ALA A 121 -1.77 -4.27 39.24
CA ALA A 121 -2.32 -5.06 38.13
C ALA A 121 -3.18 -4.18 37.20
N ILE A 122 -4.05 -3.33 37.75
CA ILE A 122 -4.85 -2.38 36.97
C ILE A 122 -3.95 -1.39 36.22
N GLY A 123 -2.94 -0.83 36.90
CA GLY A 123 -1.96 0.07 36.31
C GLY A 123 -1.16 -0.60 35.20
N LEU A 124 -0.73 -1.85 35.38
CA LEU A 124 -0.04 -2.62 34.34
C LEU A 124 -0.93 -2.81 33.11
N LEU A 125 -2.18 -3.22 33.29
CA LEU A 125 -3.13 -3.36 32.17
C LEU A 125 -3.37 -2.03 31.45
N ALA A 126 -3.55 -0.94 32.21
CA ALA A 126 -3.69 0.39 31.65
C ALA A 126 -2.44 0.84 30.88
N GLY A 127 -1.24 0.56 31.40
CA GLY A 127 0.03 0.82 30.73
C GLY A 127 0.17 0.05 29.42
N VAL A 128 -0.23 -1.24 29.39
CA VAL A 128 -0.21 -2.06 28.16
C VAL A 128 -1.07 -1.44 27.07
N VAL A 129 -2.25 -0.90 27.43
CA VAL A 129 -3.11 -0.18 26.48
C VAL A 129 -2.49 1.18 26.11
N ALA A 130 -1.90 1.90 27.08
CA ALA A 130 -1.35 3.24 26.89
C ALA A 130 -0.25 3.28 25.84
N GLN A 131 0.67 2.31 25.85
CA GLN A 131 1.79 2.30 24.89
C GLN A 131 1.35 2.26 23.42
N GLY A 132 0.12 1.80 23.13
CA GLY A 132 -0.44 1.82 21.78
C GLY A 132 -0.65 3.24 21.22
N TYR A 133 -0.76 4.25 22.09
CA TYR A 133 -1.00 5.64 21.71
C TYR A 133 0.27 6.48 21.50
N TRP A 134 1.43 5.82 21.33
CA TRP A 134 2.71 6.51 21.13
C TRP A 134 2.69 7.51 19.97
N VAL A 135 2.00 7.18 18.86
CA VAL A 135 1.83 8.08 17.69
C VAL A 135 1.15 9.39 18.09
N ARG A 136 0.01 9.32 18.79
CA ARG A 136 -0.76 10.50 19.20
C ARG A 136 0.04 11.40 20.14
N ILE A 137 0.82 10.79 21.03
CA ILE A 137 1.66 11.54 21.98
C ILE A 137 2.83 12.19 21.27
N GLN A 138 3.50 11.49 20.35
CA GLN A 138 4.61 12.07 19.59
C GLN A 138 4.15 13.22 18.70
N LEU A 139 3.02 13.06 18.01
CA LEU A 139 2.40 14.12 17.21
C LEU A 139 1.93 15.30 18.07
N PHE A 140 1.48 15.10 19.30
CA PHE A 140 1.18 16.20 20.21
C PHE A 140 2.44 16.98 20.61
N LEU A 141 3.55 16.27 20.90
CA LEU A 141 4.80 16.90 21.37
C LEU A 141 5.57 17.62 20.27
N HIS A 142 5.48 17.16 19.03
CA HIS A 142 6.24 17.67 17.88
C HIS A 142 5.34 18.23 16.76
N GLY A 143 4.03 18.28 17.01
CA GLY A 143 3.06 18.88 16.11
C GLY A 143 3.26 20.39 16.01
N GLY A 144 2.82 20.95 14.89
CA GLY A 144 2.89 22.39 14.65
C GLY A 144 1.67 22.90 13.88
N ASP A 145 1.73 24.17 13.50
CA ASP A 145 0.63 24.81 12.79
C ASP A 145 0.58 24.41 11.31
N PHE A 146 -0.64 24.25 10.82
CA PHE A 146 -0.96 24.13 9.39
C PHE A 146 -0.94 25.50 8.70
N GLY A 147 -1.08 26.59 9.46
CA GLY A 147 -1.19 27.95 8.92
C GLY A 147 -2.58 28.25 8.35
N VAL A 148 -3.55 27.38 8.63
CA VAL A 148 -4.92 27.46 8.13
C VAL A 148 -5.83 27.33 9.33
N ARG A 149 -6.84 28.19 9.42
CA ARG A 149 -7.77 28.22 10.55
C ARG A 149 -9.13 27.66 10.16
N ASP A 150 -9.74 26.97 11.09
CA ASP A 150 -11.12 26.51 10.92
C ASP A 150 -12.09 27.71 10.91
N PRO A 151 -13.10 27.69 10.03
CA PRO A 151 -14.03 28.82 9.87
C PRO A 151 -15.02 28.98 11.03
N GLN A 152 -15.11 28.02 11.96
CA GLN A 152 -16.12 28.03 13.02
C GLN A 152 -15.60 28.56 14.36
N PHE A 153 -14.42 28.12 14.78
CA PHE A 153 -13.78 28.44 16.06
C PHE A 153 -12.48 29.24 15.91
N GLY A 154 -11.99 29.44 14.67
CA GLY A 154 -10.78 30.21 14.39
C GLY A 154 -9.49 29.58 14.93
N LYS A 155 -9.50 28.27 15.18
CA LYS A 155 -8.34 27.48 15.62
C LYS A 155 -7.56 26.98 14.41
N ASP A 156 -6.24 26.94 14.54
CA ASP A 156 -5.40 26.33 13.50
C ASP A 156 -5.73 24.84 13.36
N LEU A 157 -5.63 24.29 12.15
CA LEU A 157 -5.92 22.86 11.94
C LEU A 157 -4.96 21.93 12.71
N GLY A 158 -3.77 22.41 13.08
CA GLY A 158 -2.84 21.73 13.98
C GLY A 158 -3.44 21.42 15.36
N PHE A 159 -4.35 22.27 15.87
CA PHE A 159 -5.10 21.97 17.09
C PHE A 159 -5.94 20.71 16.94
N TYR A 160 -6.60 20.55 15.79
CA TYR A 160 -7.46 19.38 15.53
C TYR A 160 -6.62 18.13 15.24
N ALA A 161 -5.55 18.27 14.46
CA ALA A 161 -4.68 17.18 14.07
C ALA A 161 -3.84 16.61 15.23
N PHE A 162 -3.27 17.49 16.08
CA PHE A 162 -2.21 17.13 17.03
C PHE A 162 -2.62 17.30 18.50
N GLU A 163 -3.30 18.38 18.87
CA GLU A 163 -3.60 18.69 20.28
C GLU A 163 -4.88 18.02 20.81
N LEU A 164 -5.98 18.17 20.08
CA LEU A 164 -7.30 17.67 20.47
C LEU A 164 -7.29 16.14 20.71
N PRO A 165 -6.68 15.30 19.87
CA PRO A 165 -6.62 13.85 20.10
C PRO A 165 -5.89 13.50 21.40
N PHE A 166 -4.87 14.27 21.77
CA PHE A 166 -4.13 14.08 23.03
C PHE A 166 -4.97 14.50 24.25
N TYR A 167 -5.63 15.67 24.21
CA TYR A 167 -6.52 16.09 25.30
C TYR A 167 -7.66 15.11 25.53
N ARG A 168 -8.20 14.54 24.44
CA ARG A 168 -9.20 13.48 24.50
C ARG A 168 -8.65 12.19 25.10
N LEU A 169 -7.48 11.76 24.66
CA LEU A 169 -6.81 10.59 25.22
C LEU A 169 -6.61 10.74 26.73
N LEU A 170 -6.09 11.88 27.18
CA LEU A 170 -5.88 12.18 28.59
C LEU A 170 -7.20 12.13 29.37
N LEU A 171 -8.25 12.77 28.84
CA LEU A 171 -9.58 12.78 29.45
C LEU A 171 -10.16 11.37 29.56
N SER A 172 -10.06 10.54 28.52
CA SER A 172 -10.49 9.14 28.54
C SER A 172 -9.76 8.32 29.61
N TYR A 173 -8.44 8.51 29.76
CA TYR A 173 -7.66 7.84 30.80
C TYR A 173 -8.04 8.29 32.21
N LEU A 174 -8.31 9.59 32.41
CA LEU A 174 -8.80 10.11 33.69
C LEU A 174 -10.18 9.54 34.02
N PHE A 175 -11.09 9.44 33.05
CA PHE A 175 -12.39 8.79 33.24
C PHE A 175 -12.24 7.34 33.69
N VAL A 176 -11.43 6.55 32.97
CA VAL A 176 -11.18 5.15 33.32
C VAL A 176 -10.53 5.04 34.70
N ALA A 177 -9.53 5.86 35.01
CA ALA A 177 -8.86 5.85 36.30
C ALA A 177 -9.82 6.13 37.46
N VAL A 178 -10.63 7.20 37.35
CA VAL A 178 -11.58 7.58 38.38
C VAL A 178 -12.72 6.56 38.50
N PHE A 179 -13.19 6.00 37.38
CA PHE A 179 -14.22 4.96 37.39
C PHE A 179 -13.73 3.66 38.04
N LEU A 180 -12.52 3.20 37.70
CA LEU A 180 -11.92 2.03 38.33
C LEU A 180 -11.64 2.28 39.82
N ALA A 181 -11.21 3.50 40.18
CA ALA A 181 -11.08 3.89 41.58
C ALA A 181 -12.43 3.88 42.28
N PHE A 182 -13.51 4.35 41.65
CA PHE A 182 -14.87 4.28 42.20
C PHE A 182 -15.29 2.83 42.47
N VAL A 183 -15.14 1.93 41.50
CA VAL A 183 -15.48 0.50 41.67
C VAL A 183 -14.62 -0.13 42.77
N ALA A 184 -13.31 0.12 42.78
CA ALA A 184 -12.40 -0.39 43.79
C ALA A 184 -12.78 0.11 45.20
N ASN A 185 -13.14 1.38 45.34
CA ASN A 185 -13.59 1.97 46.60
C ASN A 185 -14.96 1.44 47.03
N LEU A 186 -15.89 1.23 46.09
CA LEU A 186 -17.20 0.64 46.37
C LEU A 186 -17.04 -0.75 46.98
N VAL A 187 -16.21 -1.59 46.36
CA VAL A 187 -15.88 -2.93 46.86
C VAL A 187 -15.14 -2.85 48.19
N ALA A 188 -14.16 -1.96 48.34
CA ALA A 188 -13.41 -1.81 49.59
C ALA A 188 -14.32 -1.38 50.76
N HIS A 189 -15.20 -0.40 50.56
CA HIS A 189 -16.14 0.03 51.59
C HIS A 189 -17.21 -1.02 51.89
N TYR A 190 -17.61 -1.84 50.92
CA TYR A 190 -18.47 -3.00 51.19
C TYR A 190 -17.75 -4.06 52.04
N ILE A 191 -16.50 -4.40 51.69
CA ILE A 191 -15.69 -5.38 52.43
C ILE A 191 -15.39 -4.90 53.85
N PHE A 192 -14.96 -3.65 54.04
CA PHE A 192 -14.60 -3.10 55.36
C PHE A 192 -15.81 -2.60 56.17
N GLY A 193 -17.05 -2.84 55.71
CA GLY A 193 -18.27 -2.53 56.47
C GLY A 193 -18.67 -1.05 56.50
N GLY A 194 -18.10 -0.25 55.61
CA GLY A 194 -18.49 1.14 55.32
C GLY A 194 -19.78 1.27 54.51
N ILE A 195 -20.20 0.21 53.81
CA ILE A 195 -21.52 0.04 53.17
C ILE A 195 -22.18 -1.20 53.77
N ARG A 196 -23.42 -1.09 54.27
CA ARG A 196 -24.18 -2.20 54.84
C ARG A 196 -25.51 -2.37 54.12
N LEU A 197 -25.75 -3.58 53.61
CA LEU A 197 -26.98 -3.96 52.89
C LEU A 197 -28.04 -4.61 53.79
N SER A 198 -27.71 -4.94 55.04
CA SER A 198 -28.60 -5.64 55.98
C SER A 198 -28.91 -4.77 57.20
N GLY A 199 -30.21 -4.54 57.46
CA GLY A 199 -30.76 -3.63 58.48
C GLY A 199 -31.93 -2.79 57.93
N ARG A 200 -32.87 -2.35 58.79
CA ARG A 200 -34.08 -1.58 58.42
C ARG A 200 -33.81 -0.24 57.72
N THR A 201 -32.58 0.26 57.75
CA THR A 201 -32.07 1.39 56.97
C THR A 201 -30.63 1.06 56.56
N GLY A 202 -30.39 0.82 55.27
CA GLY A 202 -29.01 0.64 54.77
C GLY A 202 -28.14 1.83 55.14
N ALA A 203 -26.98 1.59 55.77
CA ALA A 203 -26.14 2.65 56.34
C ALA A 203 -24.81 2.78 55.59
N LEU A 204 -24.55 3.97 55.05
CA LEU A 204 -23.24 4.40 54.54
C LEU A 204 -22.49 5.15 55.64
N SER A 205 -21.26 4.73 55.93
CA SER A 205 -20.37 5.46 56.85
C SER A 205 -20.02 6.85 56.28
N ARG A 206 -19.64 7.79 57.16
CA ARG A 206 -19.20 9.14 56.75
C ARG A 206 -18.06 9.06 55.73
N SER A 207 -17.06 8.22 55.98
CA SER A 207 -15.90 8.02 55.10
C SER A 207 -16.30 7.47 53.73
N ALA A 208 -17.14 6.42 53.70
CA ALA A 208 -17.62 5.81 52.47
C ALA A 208 -18.42 6.82 51.64
N ARG A 209 -19.31 7.59 52.27
CA ARG A 209 -20.07 8.64 51.59
C ARG A 209 -19.13 9.68 50.97
N ILE A 210 -18.20 10.25 51.74
CA ILE A 210 -17.30 11.30 51.24
C ILE A 210 -16.48 10.82 50.05
N GLN A 211 -15.89 9.63 50.11
CA GLN A 211 -15.04 9.12 49.03
C GLN A 211 -15.85 8.76 47.78
N LEU A 212 -16.97 8.04 47.92
CA LEU A 212 -17.79 7.66 46.76
C LEU A 212 -18.43 8.88 46.10
N VAL A 213 -18.95 9.82 46.89
CA VAL A 213 -19.50 11.09 46.38
C VAL A 213 -18.41 11.92 45.70
N SER A 214 -17.19 11.97 46.26
CA SER A 214 -16.09 12.69 45.63
C SER A 214 -15.75 12.10 44.26
N LEU A 215 -15.62 10.76 44.17
CA LEU A 215 -15.32 10.08 42.91
C LEU A 215 -16.43 10.26 41.86
N VAL A 216 -17.70 10.16 42.27
CA VAL A 216 -18.84 10.43 41.39
C VAL A 216 -18.84 11.90 40.94
N GLY A 217 -18.59 12.83 41.86
CA GLY A 217 -18.49 14.26 41.54
C GLY A 217 -17.36 14.54 40.54
N MET A 218 -16.21 13.87 40.69
CA MET A 218 -15.11 13.97 39.72
C MET A 218 -15.51 13.41 38.36
N LEU A 219 -16.22 12.28 38.28
CA LEU A 219 -16.73 11.75 37.00
C LEU A 219 -17.66 12.75 36.30
N VAL A 220 -18.55 13.41 37.06
CA VAL A 220 -19.44 14.44 36.51
C VAL A 220 -18.67 15.68 36.05
N LEU A 221 -17.64 16.12 36.79
CA LEU A 221 -16.75 17.20 36.36
C LEU A 221 -15.98 16.85 35.08
N LEU A 222 -15.41 15.65 35.00
CA LEU A 222 -14.76 15.16 33.78
C LEU A 222 -15.76 15.15 32.61
N LYS A 223 -17.05 14.87 32.87
CA LYS A 223 -18.10 14.93 31.84
C LYS A 223 -18.41 16.35 31.39
N ALA A 224 -18.37 17.34 32.29
CA ALA A 224 -18.45 18.75 31.91
C ALA A 224 -17.28 19.15 30.99
N VAL A 225 -16.05 18.74 31.32
CA VAL A 225 -14.87 18.98 30.46
C VAL A 225 -15.02 18.24 29.11
N ALA A 226 -15.58 17.03 29.12
CA ALA A 226 -15.87 16.30 27.88
C ALA A 226 -16.82 17.10 26.99
N TYR A 227 -17.92 17.63 27.51
CA TYR A 227 -18.85 18.45 26.73
C TYR A 227 -18.20 19.70 26.13
N TRP A 228 -17.24 20.31 26.83
CA TRP A 228 -16.46 21.42 26.29
C TRP A 228 -15.60 21.00 25.09
N LEU A 229 -14.91 19.86 25.18
CA LEU A 229 -14.09 19.35 24.07
C LEU A 229 -14.94 18.78 22.93
N ASP A 230 -16.12 18.21 23.23
CA ASP A 230 -17.07 17.63 22.28
C ASP A 230 -17.49 18.61 21.18
N ARG A 231 -17.40 19.92 21.42
CA ARG A 231 -17.76 20.93 20.42
C ARG A 231 -16.82 20.96 19.22
N TYR A 232 -15.54 20.68 19.44
CA TYR A 232 -14.52 20.77 18.39
C TYR A 232 -14.60 19.58 17.44
N GLU A 233 -14.89 18.39 17.96
CA GLU A 233 -15.07 17.17 17.16
C GLU A 233 -16.26 17.21 16.20
N LEU A 234 -17.21 18.13 16.42
CA LEU A 234 -18.33 18.32 15.48
C LEU A 234 -17.81 18.60 14.06
N LEU A 235 -16.65 19.23 13.92
CA LEU A 235 -16.13 19.59 12.62
C LEU A 235 -15.53 18.42 11.85
N SER A 236 -15.09 17.35 12.53
CA SER A 236 -14.38 16.21 11.89
C SER A 236 -15.23 14.95 11.77
N HIS A 237 -16.50 14.97 12.23
CA HIS A 237 -17.38 13.80 12.22
C HIS A 237 -18.63 14.05 11.36
N SER A 238 -19.06 13.02 10.65
CA SER A 238 -20.29 13.04 9.84
C SER A 238 -21.44 12.42 10.62
N ARG A 239 -22.60 13.08 10.63
CA ARG A 239 -23.87 12.45 11.03
C ARG A 239 -24.50 11.73 9.84
N GLY A 240 -25.13 10.58 10.10
CA GLY A 240 -25.81 9.82 9.05
C GLY A 240 -26.89 10.65 8.34
N GLY A 241 -27.00 10.48 7.02
CA GLY A 241 -27.99 11.18 6.18
C GLY A 241 -27.53 12.50 5.56
N LYS A 242 -26.28 12.93 5.77
CA LYS A 242 -25.69 14.12 5.13
C LYS A 242 -24.83 13.75 3.92
N PRO A 243 -24.80 14.56 2.85
CA PRO A 243 -23.99 14.29 1.67
C PRO A 243 -22.51 14.72 1.83
N PHE A 244 -22.09 15.20 3.02
CA PHE A 244 -20.75 15.74 3.28
C PHE A 244 -20.29 15.46 4.72
N THR A 245 -18.98 15.52 4.95
CA THR A 245 -18.36 15.40 6.28
C THR A 245 -18.25 16.74 7.03
N GLY A 246 -18.47 16.67 8.35
CA GLY A 246 -18.32 17.80 9.27
C GLY A 246 -19.65 18.36 9.77
N ALA A 247 -19.55 19.48 10.50
CA ALA A 247 -20.69 20.08 11.19
C ALA A 247 -21.62 20.80 10.21
N GLY A 248 -22.87 20.33 10.09
CA GLY A 248 -23.91 21.03 9.32
C GLY A 248 -24.71 22.01 10.17
N TYR A 249 -25.80 22.54 9.62
CA TYR A 249 -26.61 23.57 10.26
C TYR A 249 -27.09 23.17 11.66
N THR A 250 -27.67 21.97 11.78
CA THR A 250 -28.15 21.46 13.08
C THR A 250 -26.99 21.25 14.07
N ASP A 251 -25.78 20.91 13.62
CA ASP A 251 -24.64 20.72 14.53
C ASP A 251 -24.26 22.02 15.21
N ILE A 252 -24.16 23.09 14.42
CA ILE A 252 -23.73 24.40 14.90
C ILE A 252 -24.85 25.12 15.64
N ASN A 253 -26.09 25.02 15.19
CA ASN A 253 -27.20 25.80 15.75
C ASN A 253 -28.02 25.06 16.82
N ALA A 254 -27.90 23.74 16.94
CA ALA A 254 -28.64 22.97 17.95
C ALA A 254 -27.71 22.12 18.84
N VAL A 255 -26.82 21.30 18.26
CA VAL A 255 -25.96 20.39 19.02
C VAL A 255 -24.90 21.14 19.82
N LEU A 256 -24.28 22.15 19.24
CA LEU A 256 -23.27 22.97 19.90
C LEU A 256 -23.85 23.71 21.12
N PRO A 257 -24.96 24.47 21.02
CA PRO A 257 -25.63 25.03 22.18
C PRO A 257 -26.06 23.97 23.21
N ALA A 258 -26.59 22.83 22.76
CA ALA A 258 -26.97 21.73 23.63
C ALA A 258 -25.79 21.21 24.46
N LYS A 259 -24.61 21.02 23.85
CA LYS A 259 -23.39 20.62 24.56
C LYS A 259 -22.96 21.66 25.61
N LEU A 260 -23.09 22.95 25.33
CA LEU A 260 -22.78 24.01 26.29
C LEU A 260 -23.78 24.06 27.46
N ILE A 261 -25.07 23.85 27.19
CA ILE A 261 -26.10 23.72 28.23
C ILE A 261 -25.84 22.48 29.09
N LEU A 262 -25.52 21.34 28.47
CA LEU A 262 -25.19 20.10 29.19
C LEU A 262 -23.92 20.24 30.02
N MET A 263 -22.93 21.00 29.55
CA MET A 263 -21.76 21.38 30.35
C MET A 263 -22.18 22.15 31.60
N ALA A 264 -23.01 23.18 31.47
CA ALA A 264 -23.50 23.96 32.62
C ALA A 264 -24.31 23.10 33.60
N ILE A 265 -25.22 22.26 33.08
CA ILE A 265 -25.98 21.30 33.90
C ILE A 265 -25.03 20.32 34.59
N ALA A 266 -24.01 19.80 33.90
CA ALA A 266 -23.03 18.90 34.51
C ALA A 266 -22.24 19.59 35.63
N LEU A 267 -21.87 20.87 35.50
CA LEU A 267 -21.22 21.63 36.58
C LEU A 267 -22.16 21.81 37.78
N ILE A 268 -23.43 22.14 37.56
CA ILE A 268 -24.45 22.24 38.62
C ILE A 268 -24.65 20.89 39.29
N CYS A 269 -24.77 19.81 38.52
CA CYS A 269 -24.92 18.46 39.04
C CYS A 269 -23.67 18.02 39.80
N ALA A 270 -22.46 18.37 39.36
CA ALA A 270 -21.24 18.12 40.10
C ALA A 270 -21.27 18.84 41.46
N ALA A 271 -21.64 20.12 41.49
CA ALA A 271 -21.82 20.87 42.74
C ALA A 271 -22.88 20.22 43.65
N ALA A 272 -24.01 19.77 43.08
CA ALA A 272 -25.05 19.03 43.80
C ALA A 272 -24.54 17.70 44.34
N VAL A 273 -23.71 16.96 43.59
CA VAL A 273 -23.05 15.75 44.07
C VAL A 273 -22.14 16.08 45.25
N PHE A 274 -21.23 17.06 45.12
CA PHE A 274 -20.35 17.46 46.22
C PHE A 274 -21.10 17.99 47.44
N SER A 275 -22.28 18.59 47.28
CA SER A 275 -23.11 19.05 48.40
C SER A 275 -23.46 17.93 49.39
N ALA A 276 -23.57 16.67 48.93
CA ALA A 276 -23.85 15.53 49.81
C ALA A 276 -22.71 15.21 50.80
N ILE A 277 -21.50 15.75 50.58
CA ILE A 277 -20.40 15.72 51.54
C ILE A 277 -20.79 16.54 52.80
N ALA A 278 -21.38 17.71 52.61
CA ALA A 278 -21.79 18.63 53.68
C ALA A 278 -23.20 18.33 54.21
N LEU A 279 -24.19 18.24 53.32
CA LEU A 279 -25.63 18.13 53.63
C LEU A 279 -26.06 16.72 54.04
N ARG A 280 -25.23 15.70 53.78
CA ARG A 280 -25.45 14.30 54.17
C ARG A 280 -26.65 13.60 53.52
N ASP A 281 -27.29 14.22 52.52
CA ASP A 281 -28.41 13.65 51.76
C ASP A 281 -27.96 13.15 50.39
N LEU A 282 -28.23 11.88 50.09
CA LEU A 282 -27.90 11.23 48.80
C LEU A 282 -28.99 11.43 47.74
N ARG A 283 -30.17 11.91 48.12
CA ARG A 283 -31.26 12.21 47.17
C ARG A 283 -30.86 13.34 46.23
N ILE A 284 -30.15 14.36 46.72
CA ILE A 284 -29.69 15.50 45.92
C ILE A 284 -28.74 15.06 44.77
N PRO A 285 -27.65 14.30 45.03
CA PRO A 285 -26.83 13.71 43.96
C PRO A 285 -27.64 12.82 43.00
N ALA A 286 -28.54 11.99 43.52
CA ALA A 286 -29.34 11.07 42.68
C ALA A 286 -30.26 11.84 41.72
N ILE A 287 -30.94 12.88 42.21
CA ILE A 287 -31.77 13.79 41.39
C ILE A 287 -30.89 14.53 40.39
N GLY A 288 -29.72 15.03 40.79
CA GLY A 288 -28.79 15.71 39.88
C GLY A 288 -28.30 14.80 38.75
N LEU A 289 -27.93 13.55 39.04
CA LEU A 289 -27.53 12.58 38.02
C LEU A 289 -28.70 12.18 37.13
N ALA A 290 -29.89 11.96 37.69
CA ALA A 290 -31.10 11.67 36.92
C ALA A 290 -31.48 12.85 36.01
N LEU A 291 -31.35 14.09 36.50
CA LEU A 291 -31.57 15.31 35.73
C LEU A 291 -30.54 15.45 34.62
N LEU A 292 -29.25 15.18 34.89
CA LEU A 292 -28.21 15.22 33.85
C LEU A 292 -28.50 14.18 32.75
N LEU A 293 -28.88 12.95 33.14
CA LEU A 293 -29.25 11.91 32.20
C LEU A 293 -30.48 12.31 31.37
N LEU A 294 -31.55 12.76 32.03
CA LEU A 294 -32.79 13.21 31.37
C LEU A 294 -32.51 14.40 30.43
N SER A 295 -31.75 15.39 30.89
CA SER A 295 -31.35 16.55 30.09
C SER A 295 -30.50 16.14 28.90
N SER A 296 -29.59 15.17 29.05
CA SER A 296 -28.78 14.67 27.94
C SER A 296 -29.61 14.03 26.84
N LEU A 297 -30.70 13.34 27.18
CA LEU A 297 -31.64 12.78 26.21
C LEU A 297 -32.48 13.87 25.54
N ILE A 298 -33.06 14.78 26.32
CA ILE A 298 -33.95 15.82 25.79
C ILE A 298 -33.16 16.87 25.01
N VAL A 299 -32.19 17.52 25.66
CA VAL A 299 -31.40 18.62 25.08
C VAL A 299 -30.37 18.09 24.10
N GLY A 300 -29.74 16.96 24.40
CA GLY A 300 -28.65 16.41 23.57
C GLY A 300 -29.11 15.62 22.35
N ALA A 301 -30.27 14.95 22.39
CA ALA A 301 -30.76 14.12 21.29
C ALA A 301 -32.10 14.59 20.70
N ALA A 302 -33.11 14.85 21.54
CA ALA A 302 -34.45 15.22 21.04
C ALA A 302 -34.46 16.61 20.38
N TRP A 303 -33.83 17.62 20.99
CA TRP A 303 -33.80 18.97 20.44
C TRP A 303 -33.13 19.08 19.06
N PRO A 304 -31.91 18.53 18.82
CA PRO A 304 -31.32 18.51 17.49
C PRO A 304 -32.19 17.81 16.45
N MET A 305 -32.86 16.71 16.83
CA MET A 305 -33.76 15.97 15.93
C MET A 305 -34.95 16.84 15.48
N ILE A 306 -35.54 17.61 16.40
CA ILE A 306 -36.65 18.53 16.08
C ILE A 306 -36.18 19.61 15.11
N VAL A 307 -35.04 20.25 15.39
CA VAL A 307 -34.46 21.29 14.52
C VAL A 307 -34.16 20.74 13.13
N GLU A 308 -33.60 19.53 13.06
CA GLU A 308 -33.28 18.87 11.80
C GLU A 308 -34.52 18.57 10.97
N GLN A 309 -35.56 17.99 11.57
CA GLN A 309 -36.77 17.57 10.87
C GLN A 309 -37.64 18.76 10.43
N ILE A 310 -37.75 19.81 11.26
CA ILE A 310 -38.68 20.93 11.03
C ILE A 310 -38.02 22.10 10.33
N SER A 311 -36.77 22.44 10.69
CA SER A 311 -36.10 23.63 10.14
C SER A 311 -35.14 23.33 8.99
N VAL A 312 -34.43 22.18 9.02
CA VAL A 312 -33.36 21.90 8.05
C VAL A 312 -33.89 21.11 6.87
N LYS A 313 -34.45 19.92 7.07
CA LYS A 313 -34.89 19.05 5.96
C LYS A 313 -35.80 19.75 4.92
N PRO A 314 -36.76 20.62 5.30
CA PRO A 314 -37.57 21.32 4.31
C PRO A 314 -36.81 22.33 3.44
N ASN A 315 -35.70 22.89 3.95
CA ASN A 315 -34.90 23.95 3.30
C ASN A 315 -33.41 23.59 3.29
N ALA A 316 -33.08 22.30 3.11
CA ALA A 316 -31.76 21.77 3.39
C ALA A 316 -30.69 22.36 2.47
N ALA A 317 -31.00 22.56 1.19
CA ALA A 317 -30.07 23.17 0.23
C ALA A 317 -29.60 24.57 0.68
N GLN A 318 -30.51 25.43 1.15
CA GLN A 318 -30.11 26.76 1.64
C GLN A 318 -29.45 26.70 3.01
N LYS A 319 -30.01 25.94 3.96
CA LYS A 319 -29.52 25.87 5.34
C LYS A 319 -28.15 25.20 5.46
N GLU A 320 -27.84 24.23 4.61
CA GLU A 320 -26.58 23.50 4.62
C GLU A 320 -25.52 24.12 3.68
N SER A 321 -25.89 25.09 2.83
CA SER A 321 -25.01 25.69 1.80
C SER A 321 -23.65 26.16 2.35
N GLU A 322 -23.64 26.88 3.46
CA GLU A 322 -22.42 27.38 4.09
C GLU A 322 -21.50 26.22 4.54
N TYR A 323 -22.06 25.18 5.13
CA TYR A 323 -21.30 24.04 5.65
C TYR A 323 -20.80 23.13 4.54
N ILE A 324 -21.58 22.99 3.47
CA ILE A 324 -21.16 22.32 2.24
C ILE A 324 -20.00 23.10 1.60
N SER A 325 -20.06 24.43 1.53
CA SER A 325 -18.95 25.25 1.01
C SER A 325 -17.65 25.05 1.81
N ARG A 326 -17.76 24.99 3.15
CA ARG A 326 -16.63 24.67 4.04
C ARG A 326 -16.09 23.27 3.76
N SER A 327 -16.97 22.28 3.54
CA SER A 327 -16.57 20.91 3.24
C SER A 327 -15.90 20.78 1.87
N ILE A 328 -16.41 21.45 0.83
CA ILE A 328 -15.79 21.50 -0.49
C ILE A 328 -14.37 22.07 -0.38
N THR A 329 -14.22 23.20 0.32
CA THR A 329 -12.92 23.87 0.49
C THR A 329 -11.95 22.99 1.29
N ALA A 330 -12.38 22.46 2.43
CA ALA A 330 -11.55 21.64 3.30
C ALA A 330 -11.13 20.32 2.64
N THR A 331 -12.04 19.64 1.94
CA THR A 331 -11.73 18.39 1.22
C THR A 331 -10.73 18.64 0.12
N ARG A 332 -10.92 19.68 -0.69
CA ARG A 332 -9.95 20.01 -1.74
C ARG A 332 -8.60 20.36 -1.17
N GLN A 333 -8.56 21.11 -0.09
CA GLN A 333 -7.31 21.43 0.58
C GLN A 333 -6.64 20.16 1.12
N ALA A 334 -7.33 19.32 1.89
CA ALA A 334 -6.74 18.17 2.56
C ALA A 334 -6.24 17.07 1.61
N TYR A 335 -6.83 16.96 0.42
CA TYR A 335 -6.49 15.96 -0.61
C TYR A 335 -5.69 16.51 -1.79
N GLY A 336 -5.34 17.80 -1.79
CA GLY A 336 -4.54 18.42 -2.86
C GLY A 336 -5.28 18.63 -4.18
N LEU A 337 -6.56 18.98 -4.09
CA LEU A 337 -7.43 19.26 -5.23
C LEU A 337 -7.75 20.76 -5.35
N THR A 338 -6.85 21.61 -4.89
CA THR A 338 -6.95 23.06 -4.95
C THR A 338 -6.63 23.58 -6.36
N SER A 339 -7.02 24.82 -6.65
CA SER A 339 -6.86 25.43 -7.99
C SER A 339 -5.40 25.64 -8.41
N ASP A 340 -4.44 25.59 -7.49
CA ASP A 340 -3.01 25.59 -7.81
C ASP A 340 -2.51 24.23 -8.29
N VAL A 341 -3.21 23.14 -7.99
CA VAL A 341 -2.85 21.77 -8.40
C VAL A 341 -3.72 21.31 -9.57
N VAL A 342 -5.01 21.62 -9.55
CA VAL A 342 -6.01 21.15 -10.52
C VAL A 342 -6.40 22.27 -11.47
N ALA A 343 -6.20 22.05 -12.77
CA ALA A 343 -6.65 22.93 -13.85
C ALA A 343 -7.79 22.27 -14.64
N TYR A 344 -8.83 23.03 -14.97
CA TYR A 344 -9.94 22.59 -15.80
C TYR A 344 -9.86 23.23 -17.18
N ARG A 345 -10.06 22.44 -18.24
CA ARG A 345 -10.14 22.92 -19.62
C ARG A 345 -11.29 22.26 -20.35
N ASN A 346 -12.05 23.05 -21.10
CA ASN A 346 -13.09 22.49 -21.97
C ASN A 346 -12.44 21.70 -23.11
N TYR A 347 -13.00 20.53 -23.39
CA TYR A 347 -12.55 19.65 -24.46
C TYR A 347 -13.76 19.06 -25.16
N THR A 348 -13.89 19.24 -26.47
CA THR A 348 -15.10 18.83 -27.20
C THR A 348 -15.35 17.33 -27.16
N GLY A 349 -14.29 16.51 -27.19
CA GLY A 349 -14.37 15.05 -27.23
C GLY A 349 -14.76 14.47 -28.60
N GLU A 350 -15.49 15.21 -29.42
CA GLU A 350 -16.02 14.79 -30.74
C GLU A 350 -15.42 15.59 -31.91
N GLY A 351 -14.20 16.13 -31.74
CA GLY A 351 -13.49 16.84 -32.80
C GLY A 351 -13.38 15.99 -34.08
N GLN A 352 -13.45 16.62 -35.25
CA GLN A 352 -13.15 15.93 -36.52
C GLN A 352 -11.67 16.04 -36.81
N ALA A 353 -11.05 14.95 -37.28
CA ALA A 353 -9.63 14.89 -37.55
C ALA A 353 -9.34 14.39 -38.97
N THR A 354 -8.38 15.03 -39.62
CA THR A 354 -7.80 14.58 -40.89
C THR A 354 -6.61 13.64 -40.64
N ALA A 355 -6.26 12.82 -41.64
CA ALA A 355 -5.08 11.95 -41.58
C ALA A 355 -3.80 12.72 -41.21
N GLN A 356 -3.61 13.91 -41.78
CA GLN A 356 -2.44 14.76 -41.54
C GLN A 356 -2.39 15.29 -40.10
N GLN A 357 -3.53 15.65 -39.51
CA GLN A 357 -3.58 16.12 -38.12
C GLN A 357 -3.25 14.99 -37.13
N VAL A 358 -3.75 13.78 -37.39
CA VAL A 358 -3.43 12.59 -36.57
C VAL A 358 -1.95 12.24 -36.68
N ALA A 359 -1.39 12.26 -37.90
CA ALA A 359 0.04 12.04 -38.11
C ALA A 359 0.93 13.13 -37.46
N ALA A 360 0.46 14.38 -37.42
CA ALA A 360 1.17 15.48 -36.77
C ALA A 360 1.21 15.35 -35.23
N ASP A 361 0.25 14.67 -34.61
CA ASP A 361 0.18 14.39 -33.16
C ASP A 361 1.11 13.23 -32.74
N ARG A 362 2.35 13.25 -33.22
CA ARG A 362 3.37 12.21 -33.03
C ARG A 362 3.62 11.86 -31.57
N ALA A 363 3.51 12.82 -30.65
CA ALA A 363 3.69 12.59 -29.21
C ALA A 363 2.71 11.54 -28.66
N THR A 364 1.48 11.48 -29.20
CA THR A 364 0.49 10.47 -28.84
C THR A 364 0.53 9.28 -29.81
N THR A 365 0.48 9.50 -31.13
CA THR A 365 0.32 8.42 -32.11
C THR A 365 1.50 7.47 -32.20
N SER A 366 2.73 7.97 -31.98
CA SER A 366 3.91 7.10 -31.93
C SER A 366 4.07 6.36 -30.59
N ASN A 367 3.33 6.75 -29.55
CA ASN A 367 3.40 6.13 -28.22
C ASN A 367 2.13 5.33 -27.87
N ILE A 368 1.29 5.00 -28.86
CA ILE A 368 0.13 4.14 -28.65
C ILE A 368 0.62 2.79 -28.12
N ARG A 369 0.28 2.48 -26.88
CA ARG A 369 0.71 1.27 -26.18
C ARG A 369 0.01 0.04 -26.75
N LEU A 370 0.83 -0.95 -27.09
CA LEU A 370 0.46 -2.28 -27.57
C LEU A 370 0.63 -3.36 -26.52
N LEU A 371 1.50 -3.16 -25.52
CA LEU A 371 1.78 -4.11 -24.46
C LEU A 371 1.01 -3.75 -23.19
N ASP A 372 0.09 -4.61 -22.78
CA ASP A 372 -0.61 -4.49 -21.51
C ASP A 372 0.19 -5.19 -20.39
N PRO A 373 0.65 -4.46 -19.36
CA PRO A 373 1.46 -5.00 -18.28
C PRO A 373 0.75 -6.09 -17.45
N THR A 374 -0.58 -6.20 -17.52
CA THR A 374 -1.38 -7.23 -16.84
C THR A 374 -1.53 -8.51 -17.65
N ILE A 375 -1.20 -8.48 -18.94
CA ILE A 375 -1.36 -9.61 -19.87
C ILE A 375 -0.03 -10.22 -20.28
N VAL A 376 1.02 -9.41 -20.46
CA VAL A 376 2.25 -9.87 -21.14
C VAL A 376 3.26 -10.59 -20.24
N SER A 377 3.02 -10.70 -18.93
CA SER A 377 3.93 -11.40 -17.99
C SER A 377 4.28 -12.84 -18.38
N PRO A 378 3.33 -13.68 -18.87
CA PRO A 378 3.67 -15.02 -19.37
C PRO A 378 4.63 -15.01 -20.56
N ALA A 379 4.61 -13.98 -21.41
CA ALA A 379 5.58 -13.84 -22.50
C ALA A 379 6.97 -13.47 -21.96
N PHE A 380 7.06 -12.58 -20.97
CA PHE A 380 8.33 -12.30 -20.26
C PHE A 380 8.90 -13.58 -19.64
N THR A 381 8.06 -14.37 -18.99
CA THR A 381 8.45 -15.67 -18.43
C THR A 381 8.96 -16.61 -19.52
N GLN A 382 8.20 -16.82 -20.59
CA GLN A 382 8.60 -17.75 -21.65
C GLN A 382 9.95 -17.39 -22.31
N PHE A 383 10.19 -16.11 -22.58
CA PHE A 383 11.35 -15.69 -23.37
C PHE A 383 12.55 -15.25 -22.53
N GLN A 384 12.34 -14.78 -21.30
CA GLN A 384 13.40 -14.14 -20.49
C GLN A 384 13.64 -14.79 -19.12
N GLN A 385 12.84 -15.79 -18.73
CA GLN A 385 13.03 -16.48 -17.44
C GLN A 385 14.41 -17.13 -17.33
N GLY A 386 14.86 -17.84 -18.37
CA GLY A 386 16.16 -18.52 -18.41
C GLY A 386 16.28 -19.76 -17.51
N LYS A 387 15.88 -19.69 -16.23
CA LYS A 387 15.93 -20.80 -15.26
C LYS A 387 14.60 -20.94 -14.52
N ASN A 388 14.21 -22.16 -14.18
CA ASN A 388 12.91 -22.46 -13.53
C ASN A 388 12.66 -21.65 -12.25
N PHE A 389 13.71 -21.35 -11.49
CA PHE A 389 13.64 -20.60 -10.24
C PHE A 389 13.62 -19.07 -10.43
N TYR A 390 13.89 -18.55 -11.62
CA TYR A 390 13.65 -17.14 -11.91
C TYR A 390 12.18 -16.89 -12.22
N TYR A 391 11.70 -15.70 -11.87
CA TYR A 391 10.30 -15.35 -11.93
C TYR A 391 10.09 -13.86 -12.24
N PHE A 392 8.96 -13.57 -12.86
CA PHE A 392 8.44 -12.22 -13.04
C PHE A 392 7.05 -12.16 -12.40
N PRO A 393 6.68 -11.05 -11.73
CA PRO A 393 5.36 -10.90 -11.15
C PRO A 393 4.26 -10.98 -12.21
N ASP A 394 3.05 -11.35 -11.80
CA ASP A 394 1.90 -11.52 -12.71
C ASP A 394 1.50 -10.18 -13.35
N GLN A 395 1.62 -9.09 -12.59
CA GLN A 395 1.46 -7.72 -13.07
C GLN A 395 2.83 -7.04 -13.17
N LEU A 396 3.15 -6.53 -14.36
CA LEU A 396 4.40 -5.81 -14.62
C LEU A 396 4.23 -4.30 -14.40
N SER A 397 5.36 -3.57 -14.39
CA SER A 397 5.37 -2.11 -14.25
C SER A 397 5.50 -1.42 -15.60
N ILE A 398 5.01 -0.17 -15.70
CA ILE A 398 5.28 0.73 -16.84
C ILE A 398 6.20 1.83 -16.38
N ASP A 399 7.31 2.09 -17.07
CA ASP A 399 8.20 3.22 -16.80
C ASP A 399 8.52 4.00 -18.07
N ARG A 400 9.16 5.17 -17.96
CA ARG A 400 9.59 5.98 -19.10
C ARG A 400 11.10 5.98 -19.26
N TYR A 401 11.56 5.88 -20.50
CA TYR A 401 12.97 6.07 -20.86
C TYR A 401 13.08 6.82 -22.19
N VAL A 402 14.23 7.45 -22.40
CA VAL A 402 14.58 8.04 -23.69
C VAL A 402 15.17 6.94 -24.57
N ASP A 403 14.57 6.70 -25.74
CA ASP A 403 15.07 5.72 -26.70
C ASP A 403 16.38 6.18 -27.37
N ARG A 404 17.02 5.28 -28.13
CA ARG A 404 18.28 5.57 -28.84
C ARG A 404 18.18 6.72 -29.85
N ASN A 405 16.96 7.10 -30.25
CA ASN A 405 16.68 8.20 -31.18
C ASN A 405 16.31 9.51 -30.44
N GLY A 406 16.42 9.54 -29.11
CA GLY A 406 16.11 10.71 -28.29
C GLY A 406 14.63 10.92 -28.00
N ASN A 407 13.75 9.95 -28.30
CA ASN A 407 12.31 10.09 -28.02
C ASN A 407 11.95 9.49 -26.66
N LEU A 408 11.10 10.18 -25.91
CA LEU A 408 10.51 9.62 -24.69
C LEU A 408 9.51 8.52 -25.05
N ARG A 409 9.69 7.33 -24.48
CA ARG A 409 8.84 6.14 -24.68
C ARG A 409 8.43 5.55 -23.34
N ASP A 410 7.26 4.91 -23.29
CA ASP A 410 6.90 4.01 -22.21
C ASP A 410 7.47 2.60 -22.48
N TYR A 411 7.86 1.93 -21.40
CA TYR A 411 8.39 0.58 -21.39
C TYR A 411 7.64 -0.25 -20.36
N VAL A 412 7.25 -1.47 -20.73
CA VAL A 412 6.91 -2.50 -19.75
C VAL A 412 8.23 -2.99 -19.15
N VAL A 413 8.40 -2.84 -17.83
CA VAL A 413 9.63 -3.16 -17.11
C VAL A 413 9.38 -4.19 -16.01
N ALA A 414 10.36 -5.06 -15.81
CA ALA A 414 10.33 -6.10 -14.78
C ALA A 414 11.74 -6.48 -14.31
N ALA A 415 11.88 -6.74 -13.02
CA ALA A 415 13.08 -7.35 -12.47
C ALA A 415 12.97 -8.88 -12.54
N ARG A 416 14.03 -9.57 -12.99
CA ARG A 416 14.10 -11.04 -13.02
C ARG A 416 14.56 -11.53 -11.65
N GLU A 417 13.61 -11.76 -10.78
CA GLU A 417 13.86 -12.17 -9.39
C GLU A 417 13.97 -13.69 -9.24
N LEU A 418 14.62 -14.13 -8.16
CA LEU A 418 14.57 -15.52 -7.70
C LEU A 418 13.25 -15.75 -6.96
N ASN A 419 12.54 -16.83 -7.27
CA ASN A 419 11.41 -17.33 -6.48
C ASN A 419 11.83 -18.61 -5.74
N PRO A 420 12.05 -18.56 -4.41
CA PRO A 420 12.50 -19.71 -3.63
C PRO A 420 11.57 -20.92 -3.65
N ASP A 421 10.27 -20.73 -3.89
CA ASP A 421 9.29 -21.83 -3.91
C ASP A 421 9.37 -22.66 -5.21
N ARG A 422 10.02 -22.12 -6.24
CA ARG A 422 10.28 -22.80 -7.52
C ARG A 422 11.56 -23.63 -7.55
N LEU A 423 12.35 -23.61 -6.49
CA LEU A 423 13.48 -24.53 -6.31
C LEU A 423 12.96 -25.98 -6.28
N ILE A 424 13.74 -26.93 -6.81
CA ILE A 424 13.36 -28.35 -6.90
C ILE A 424 14.40 -29.26 -6.21
N ASP A 425 13.97 -30.43 -5.76
CA ASP A 425 14.83 -31.49 -5.22
C ASP A 425 15.89 -30.97 -4.22
N ASN A 426 17.17 -31.18 -4.52
CA ASN A 426 18.29 -30.76 -3.70
C ASN A 426 18.42 -29.24 -3.58
N GLN A 427 17.86 -28.45 -4.48
CA GLN A 427 17.88 -26.98 -4.41
C GLN A 427 17.07 -26.47 -3.22
N ARG A 428 16.07 -27.24 -2.77
CA ARG A 428 15.25 -26.93 -1.58
C ARG A 428 15.96 -27.24 -0.28
N ASP A 429 17.04 -28.02 -0.31
CA ASP A 429 17.85 -28.26 0.88
C ASP A 429 18.26 -26.92 1.49
N TRP A 430 18.25 -26.86 2.82
CA TRP A 430 18.49 -25.63 3.56
C TRP A 430 19.78 -24.92 3.11
N ILE A 431 20.85 -25.67 2.89
CA ILE A 431 22.14 -25.10 2.49
C ILE A 431 22.01 -24.45 1.12
N ASN A 432 21.44 -25.16 0.14
CA ASN A 432 21.32 -24.63 -1.22
C ASN A 432 20.35 -23.44 -1.27
N ARG A 433 19.17 -23.58 -0.65
CA ARG A 433 18.14 -22.53 -0.61
C ARG A 433 18.65 -21.22 -0.02
N HIS A 434 19.48 -21.29 1.03
CA HIS A 434 19.90 -20.09 1.75
C HIS A 434 21.33 -19.64 1.44
N THR A 435 22.16 -20.42 0.75
CA THR A 435 23.58 -20.05 0.50
C THR A 435 24.03 -20.16 -0.96
N VAL A 436 23.24 -20.83 -1.81
CA VAL A 436 23.53 -20.96 -3.24
C VAL A 436 22.55 -20.12 -4.05
N TYR A 437 21.25 -20.34 -3.86
CA TYR A 437 20.20 -19.59 -4.56
C TYR A 437 19.81 -18.36 -3.73
N THR A 438 20.59 -17.28 -3.85
CA THR A 438 20.47 -16.10 -2.98
C THR A 438 19.87 -14.88 -3.66
N HIS A 439 19.95 -14.78 -4.99
CA HIS A 439 19.61 -13.59 -5.75
C HIS A 439 18.96 -13.89 -7.11
N GLY A 440 18.18 -12.93 -7.60
CA GLY A 440 17.78 -12.80 -9.00
C GLY A 440 18.86 -12.14 -9.84
N ASN A 441 18.69 -12.10 -11.16
CA ASN A 441 19.65 -11.50 -12.07
C ASN A 441 18.94 -10.93 -13.28
N GLY A 442 18.71 -9.62 -13.31
CA GLY A 442 18.36 -8.92 -14.54
C GLY A 442 17.27 -7.88 -14.42
N PHE A 443 17.35 -6.86 -15.26
CA PHE A 443 16.29 -5.91 -15.55
C PHE A 443 15.86 -6.05 -17.01
N ILE A 444 14.59 -6.37 -17.21
CA ILE A 444 14.01 -6.65 -18.53
C ILE A 444 13.02 -5.54 -18.86
N ALA A 445 13.17 -4.93 -20.02
CA ALA A 445 12.28 -3.90 -20.53
C ALA A 445 11.77 -4.26 -21.92
N SER A 446 10.59 -3.76 -22.27
CA SER A 446 10.04 -3.84 -23.62
C SER A 446 9.35 -2.53 -23.99
N PRO A 447 9.70 -1.88 -25.12
CA PRO A 447 9.00 -0.67 -25.54
C PRO A 447 7.50 -0.97 -25.68
N ALA A 448 6.66 -0.23 -24.97
CA ALA A 448 5.27 -0.62 -24.81
C ALA A 448 4.46 -0.46 -26.10
N ASN A 449 4.95 0.34 -27.05
CA ASN A 449 4.37 0.59 -28.38
C ASN A 449 4.88 -0.37 -29.48
N THR A 450 5.69 -1.38 -29.15
CA THR A 450 6.41 -2.19 -30.14
C THR A 450 6.23 -3.69 -29.90
N VAL A 451 6.02 -4.44 -30.99
CA VAL A 451 6.07 -5.91 -31.02
C VAL A 451 7.02 -6.37 -32.12
N ARG A 452 7.59 -7.57 -31.94
CA ARG A 452 8.36 -8.25 -32.98
C ARG A 452 7.41 -8.95 -33.93
N GLY A 453 7.55 -8.69 -35.23
CA GLY A 453 6.76 -9.28 -36.32
C GLY A 453 5.24 -9.08 -36.25
N ILE A 454 4.53 -9.39 -37.34
CA ILE A 454 3.06 -9.47 -37.36
C ILE A 454 2.61 -10.86 -36.97
N ALA A 455 1.61 -10.98 -36.10
CA ALA A 455 1.02 -12.27 -35.79
C ALA A 455 0.40 -12.92 -37.04
N ASN A 456 0.74 -14.18 -37.26
CA ASN A 456 0.30 -15.01 -38.39
C ASN A 456 0.89 -14.64 -39.77
N ASP A 457 1.94 -13.81 -39.82
CA ASP A 457 2.81 -13.77 -41.01
C ASP A 457 3.58 -15.10 -41.09
N PRO A 458 3.44 -15.91 -42.16
CA PRO A 458 4.14 -17.18 -42.27
C PRO A 458 5.67 -17.05 -42.28
N ASN A 459 6.20 -15.85 -42.51
CA ASN A 459 7.63 -15.57 -42.53
C ASN A 459 8.16 -15.02 -41.20
N GLN A 460 7.28 -14.69 -40.23
CA GLN A 460 7.65 -14.04 -38.98
C GLN A 460 6.88 -14.64 -37.80
N ASN A 461 7.60 -15.13 -36.78
CA ASN A 461 6.95 -15.51 -35.52
C ASN A 461 6.63 -14.25 -34.71
N GLY A 462 5.52 -13.59 -35.05
CA GLY A 462 5.22 -12.22 -34.63
C GLY A 462 4.20 -12.05 -33.51
N GLY A 463 4.05 -10.80 -33.05
CA GLY A 463 3.10 -10.38 -32.02
C GLY A 463 3.62 -10.47 -30.58
N TYR A 464 4.90 -10.75 -30.37
CA TYR A 464 5.51 -10.83 -29.03
C TYR A 464 6.24 -9.54 -28.64
N PRO A 465 6.41 -9.26 -27.34
CA PRO A 465 7.24 -8.15 -26.89
C PRO A 465 8.66 -8.19 -27.49
N GLU A 466 9.22 -7.02 -27.77
CA GLU A 466 10.65 -6.84 -28.05
C GLU A 466 11.39 -6.67 -26.72
N PHE A 467 12.33 -7.57 -26.41
CA PHE A 467 13.01 -7.55 -25.12
C PHE A 467 14.36 -6.84 -25.19
N LEU A 468 14.54 -5.88 -24.31
CA LEU A 468 15.82 -5.24 -23.99
C LEU A 468 16.25 -5.69 -22.60
N VAL A 469 17.49 -6.14 -22.45
CA VAL A 469 17.92 -6.84 -21.23
C VAL A 469 19.20 -6.25 -20.66
N ASN A 470 19.20 -6.07 -19.34
CA ASN A 470 20.39 -5.81 -18.56
C ASN A 470 20.64 -6.99 -17.63
N VAL A 471 21.69 -7.78 -17.85
CA VAL A 471 21.96 -9.06 -17.14
C VAL A 471 23.45 -9.32 -16.99
N VAL A 472 23.84 -10.18 -16.04
CA VAL A 472 25.19 -10.78 -16.08
C VAL A 472 25.25 -11.74 -17.26
N GLY A 473 26.12 -11.48 -18.23
CA GLY A 473 26.32 -12.31 -19.41
C GLY A 473 27.16 -13.56 -19.14
N ALA A 474 27.21 -14.47 -20.11
CA ALA A 474 27.92 -15.75 -20.00
C ALA A 474 29.46 -15.62 -19.87
N ASN A 475 30.01 -14.44 -20.14
CA ASN A 475 31.43 -14.12 -19.93
C ASN A 475 31.70 -13.46 -18.57
N GLY A 476 30.68 -13.32 -17.71
CA GLY A 476 30.77 -12.67 -16.40
C GLY A 476 30.74 -11.14 -16.43
N THR A 477 30.68 -10.53 -17.61
CA THR A 477 30.48 -9.08 -17.77
C THR A 477 29.00 -8.74 -17.83
N VAL A 478 28.64 -7.51 -17.45
CA VAL A 478 27.26 -7.07 -17.54
C VAL A 478 26.93 -6.69 -18.97
N VAL A 479 25.95 -7.39 -19.55
CA VAL A 479 25.30 -7.00 -20.80
C VAL A 479 24.27 -5.96 -20.45
N SER A 480 24.34 -4.78 -21.06
CA SER A 480 23.48 -3.64 -20.73
C SER A 480 22.74 -3.09 -21.94
N ASP A 481 22.00 -3.95 -22.64
CA ASP A 481 21.22 -3.60 -23.85
C ASP A 481 19.84 -3.01 -23.53
N GLY A 482 19.50 -2.90 -22.25
CA GLY A 482 18.30 -2.29 -21.72
C GLY A 482 18.15 -0.80 -22.05
N PRO A 483 17.08 -0.16 -21.57
CA PRO A 483 16.76 1.22 -21.92
C PRO A 483 17.68 2.24 -21.23
N ALA A 484 18.45 1.82 -20.23
CA ALA A 484 19.49 2.61 -19.57
C ALA A 484 20.66 1.71 -19.13
N PRO A 485 21.89 2.26 -18.96
CA PRO A 485 23.05 1.51 -18.49
C PRO A 485 22.85 0.99 -17.05
N LEU A 486 23.18 -0.28 -16.79
CA LEU A 486 23.09 -0.91 -15.47
C LEU A 486 24.40 -1.65 -15.17
N ASP A 487 25.08 -1.30 -14.07
CA ASP A 487 26.38 -1.91 -13.71
C ASP A 487 26.23 -3.11 -12.76
N GLN A 488 25.09 -3.24 -12.08
CA GLN A 488 24.81 -4.34 -11.15
C GLN A 488 23.38 -4.87 -11.34
N PRO A 489 23.19 -5.95 -12.11
CA PRO A 489 21.87 -6.53 -12.38
C PRO A 489 21.41 -7.56 -11.35
N ARG A 490 22.24 -7.94 -10.37
CA ARG A 490 21.89 -8.92 -9.32
C ARG A 490 20.91 -8.32 -8.31
N ILE A 491 19.87 -9.09 -7.97
CA ILE A 491 18.75 -8.67 -7.11
C ILE A 491 18.69 -9.54 -5.86
N TYR A 492 19.09 -8.99 -4.72
CA TYR A 492 19.00 -9.63 -3.41
C TYR A 492 17.75 -9.21 -2.64
N PHE A 493 17.20 -8.04 -2.95
CA PHE A 493 16.01 -7.46 -2.32
C PHE A 493 14.96 -7.19 -3.39
N GLY A 494 13.73 -7.64 -3.17
CA GLY A 494 12.64 -7.53 -4.13
C GLY A 494 11.36 -8.23 -3.64
N PRO A 495 10.20 -7.88 -4.22
CA PRO A 495 8.90 -8.38 -3.78
C PRO A 495 8.66 -9.87 -4.10
N VAL A 496 9.29 -10.41 -5.15
CA VAL A 496 9.14 -11.84 -5.47
C VAL A 496 10.07 -12.69 -4.62
N ILE A 497 11.32 -12.25 -4.43
CA ILE A 497 12.31 -13.01 -3.65
C ILE A 497 11.93 -13.13 -2.16
N SER A 498 11.18 -12.15 -1.65
CA SER A 498 10.66 -12.12 -0.28
C SER A 498 9.37 -12.91 -0.08
N ASN A 499 8.64 -13.22 -1.16
CA ASN A 499 7.31 -13.85 -1.10
C ASN A 499 7.40 -15.37 -0.90
N THR A 500 7.99 -15.79 0.20
CA THR A 500 8.09 -17.20 0.62
C THR A 500 8.09 -17.32 2.15
N SER A 501 7.77 -18.50 2.66
CA SER A 501 7.95 -18.80 4.08
C SER A 501 9.44 -18.81 4.46
N ALA A 502 9.80 -18.18 5.58
CA ALA A 502 11.18 -18.10 6.07
C ALA A 502 12.16 -17.41 5.08
N ASP A 503 11.80 -16.20 4.65
CA ASP A 503 12.62 -15.35 3.78
C ASP A 503 13.95 -14.92 4.44
N TYR A 504 15.06 -15.51 3.98
CA TYR A 504 16.42 -15.01 4.21
C TYR A 504 17.46 -15.66 3.28
N ALA A 505 18.62 -15.03 3.14
CA ALA A 505 19.82 -15.59 2.52
C ALA A 505 21.03 -15.38 3.43
N ILE A 506 22.00 -16.30 3.40
CA ILE A 506 23.29 -16.18 4.07
C ILE A 506 24.35 -16.05 2.99
N VAL A 507 25.03 -14.91 3.03
CA VAL A 507 25.98 -14.48 2.00
C VAL A 507 27.35 -14.25 2.61
N GLY A 508 28.34 -14.03 1.75
CA GLY A 508 29.71 -13.72 2.15
C GLY A 508 30.66 -14.91 2.02
N LYS A 509 31.95 -14.60 1.92
CA LYS A 509 32.97 -15.55 1.48
C LYS A 509 33.33 -16.57 2.56
N THR A 510 33.13 -17.86 2.25
CA THR A 510 33.60 -19.00 3.05
C THR A 510 34.31 -20.02 2.18
N GLY A 511 35.51 -19.64 1.70
CA GLY A 511 36.29 -20.42 0.74
C GLY A 511 36.01 -19.96 -0.69
N ALA A 512 35.64 -20.89 -1.57
CA ALA A 512 35.25 -20.59 -2.95
C ALA A 512 33.87 -19.91 -3.02
N ASP A 513 33.63 -19.19 -4.12
CA ASP A 513 32.35 -18.53 -4.38
C ASP A 513 31.24 -19.60 -4.50
N ARG A 514 30.09 -19.33 -3.87
CA ARG A 514 29.04 -20.34 -3.65
C ARG A 514 27.69 -19.95 -4.21
N GLU A 515 27.41 -18.66 -4.33
CA GLU A 515 26.11 -18.19 -4.78
C GLU A 515 26.00 -18.43 -6.29
N TYR A 516 24.95 -19.11 -6.73
CA TYR A 516 24.71 -19.31 -8.16
C TYR A 516 24.58 -17.97 -8.87
N ASP A 517 25.26 -17.78 -10.00
CA ASP A 517 25.25 -16.51 -10.75
C ASP A 517 24.80 -16.69 -12.20
N TYR A 518 25.60 -17.43 -12.98
CA TYR A 518 25.28 -17.77 -14.36
C TYR A 518 25.93 -19.10 -14.76
N GLU A 519 25.48 -19.65 -15.88
CA GLU A 519 26.03 -20.88 -16.44
C GLU A 519 26.54 -20.64 -17.86
N THR A 520 27.62 -21.31 -18.19
CA THR A 520 28.11 -21.50 -19.55
C THR A 520 27.72 -22.89 -20.03
N SER A 521 28.04 -23.24 -21.28
CA SER A 521 27.82 -24.59 -21.80
C SER A 521 28.61 -25.67 -21.06
N THR A 522 29.66 -25.31 -20.31
CA THR A 522 30.59 -26.26 -19.68
C THR A 522 30.70 -26.12 -18.17
N GLU A 523 30.28 -25.01 -17.58
CA GLU A 523 30.51 -24.72 -16.16
C GLU A 523 29.45 -23.79 -15.56
N THR A 524 29.08 -24.06 -14.31
CA THR A 524 28.34 -23.13 -13.44
C THR A 524 29.31 -22.17 -12.78
N LYS A 525 29.08 -20.88 -12.95
CA LYS A 525 29.84 -19.82 -12.31
C LYS A 525 29.07 -19.31 -11.10
N ASN A 526 29.83 -19.15 -10.02
CA ASN A 526 29.32 -18.66 -8.75
C ASN A 526 29.84 -17.26 -8.47
N TYR A 527 29.16 -16.59 -7.57
CA TYR A 527 29.44 -15.26 -7.09
C TYR A 527 29.54 -15.24 -5.56
N THR A 528 30.15 -14.18 -5.05
CA THR A 528 30.12 -13.84 -3.63
C THR A 528 29.61 -12.42 -3.51
N TYR A 529 28.55 -12.24 -2.74
CA TYR A 529 27.98 -10.95 -2.42
C TYR A 529 29.02 -9.97 -1.85
N THR A 530 29.08 -8.77 -2.43
CA THR A 530 30.01 -7.70 -2.04
C THR A 530 29.29 -6.46 -1.49
N GLY A 531 27.96 -6.50 -1.40
CA GLY A 531 27.18 -5.37 -0.91
C GLY A 531 27.39 -5.08 0.58
N SER A 532 27.09 -3.83 0.93
CA SER A 532 27.19 -3.31 2.28
C SER A 532 26.15 -3.92 3.21
N GLY A 533 24.97 -4.26 2.68
CA GLY A 533 23.84 -4.77 3.44
C GLY A 533 24.05 -6.14 4.10
N GLY A 534 23.18 -6.44 5.06
CA GLY A 534 23.15 -7.68 5.83
C GLY A 534 23.71 -7.60 7.24
N VAL A 535 23.08 -8.34 8.16
CA VAL A 535 23.51 -8.42 9.56
C VAL A 535 24.63 -9.46 9.70
N PRO A 536 25.76 -9.15 10.35
CA PRO A 536 26.83 -10.13 10.57
C PRO A 536 26.36 -11.35 11.40
N VAL A 537 26.56 -12.55 10.83
CA VAL A 537 26.20 -13.84 11.47
C VAL A 537 27.44 -14.72 11.74
N GLY A 538 28.64 -14.16 11.61
CA GLY A 538 29.87 -14.93 11.79
C GLY A 538 30.15 -15.40 13.23
N SER A 539 29.65 -14.67 14.23
CA SER A 539 29.89 -15.00 15.65
C SER A 539 28.94 -16.09 16.19
N TRP A 540 29.40 -16.90 17.14
CA TRP A 540 28.57 -17.93 17.80
C TRP A 540 27.34 -17.37 18.50
N ILE A 541 27.42 -16.15 19.04
CA ILE A 541 26.29 -15.47 19.66
C ILE A 541 25.25 -15.11 18.58
N SER A 542 25.69 -14.47 17.49
CA SER A 542 24.79 -14.14 16.36
C SER A 542 24.13 -15.40 15.80
N ARG A 543 24.90 -16.47 15.60
CA ARG A 543 24.38 -17.76 15.13
C ARG A 543 23.31 -18.33 16.05
N THR A 544 23.51 -18.24 17.36
CA THR A 544 22.53 -18.73 18.36
C THR A 544 21.24 -17.92 18.34
N VAL A 545 21.35 -16.60 18.21
CA VAL A 545 20.20 -15.69 18.08
C VAL A 545 19.40 -16.02 16.81
N PHE A 546 20.08 -16.16 15.67
CA PHE A 546 19.40 -16.48 14.40
C PHE A 546 18.88 -17.91 14.34
N ALA A 547 19.58 -18.87 14.97
CA ALA A 547 19.07 -20.23 15.16
C ALA A 547 17.75 -20.23 15.94
N ALA A 548 17.64 -19.40 16.97
CA ALA A 548 16.42 -19.27 17.75
C ALA A 548 15.32 -18.50 16.98
N LYS A 549 15.67 -17.43 16.25
CA LYS A 549 14.74 -16.63 15.43
C LYS A 549 14.07 -17.46 14.33
N PHE A 550 14.85 -18.24 13.60
CA PHE A 550 14.37 -19.05 12.48
C PHE A 550 14.07 -20.50 12.87
N ALA A 551 14.23 -20.85 14.15
CA ALA A 551 14.09 -22.22 14.66
C ALA A 551 14.92 -23.25 13.87
N GLU A 552 16.16 -22.88 13.51
CA GLU A 552 16.99 -23.62 12.56
C GLU A 552 18.38 -23.91 13.12
N ARG A 553 18.72 -25.19 13.23
CA ARG A 553 19.99 -25.67 13.80
C ARG A 553 21.20 -25.43 12.90
N ASN A 554 21.00 -25.35 11.59
CA ASN A 554 22.09 -25.21 10.63
C ASN A 554 22.87 -23.90 10.81
N PHE A 555 22.28 -22.87 11.42
CA PHE A 555 23.00 -21.67 11.85
C PHE A 555 24.16 -21.97 12.80
N LEU A 556 24.04 -23.00 13.65
CA LEU A 556 25.06 -23.38 14.62
C LEU A 556 26.10 -24.33 14.01
N PHE A 557 25.64 -25.30 13.22
CA PHE A 557 26.46 -26.46 12.86
C PHE A 557 26.97 -26.46 11.41
N SER A 558 26.49 -25.56 10.55
CA SER A 558 26.93 -25.53 9.15
C SER A 558 28.25 -24.78 8.99
N ASN A 559 29.20 -25.41 8.29
CA ASN A 559 30.50 -24.83 7.97
C ASN A 559 30.45 -23.81 6.83
N VAL A 560 29.29 -23.65 6.17
CA VAL A 560 29.10 -22.64 5.12
C VAL A 560 29.01 -21.23 5.68
N ILE A 561 28.74 -21.10 6.98
CA ILE A 561 28.75 -19.83 7.71
C ILE A 561 30.15 -19.65 8.29
N GLY A 562 30.80 -18.53 7.97
CA GLY A 562 32.15 -18.17 8.42
C GLY A 562 32.16 -16.81 9.10
N SER A 563 33.33 -16.31 9.47
CA SER A 563 33.48 -15.05 10.21
C SER A 563 32.93 -13.83 9.45
N ASN A 564 33.00 -13.86 8.11
CA ASN A 564 32.59 -12.76 7.23
C ASN A 564 31.17 -12.93 6.69
N SER A 565 30.44 -13.96 7.13
CA SER A 565 29.08 -14.21 6.64
C SER A 565 28.09 -13.19 7.19
N LYS A 566 27.18 -12.77 6.33
CA LYS A 566 26.03 -11.91 6.67
C LYS A 566 24.74 -12.65 6.38
N ILE A 567 23.70 -12.32 7.13
CA ILE A 567 22.33 -12.75 6.83
C ILE A 567 21.54 -11.57 6.28
N LEU A 568 20.89 -11.79 5.12
CA LEU A 568 19.95 -10.89 4.48
C LEU A 568 18.54 -11.40 4.79
N PHE A 569 17.71 -10.59 5.43
CA PHE A 569 16.31 -10.90 5.75
C PHE A 569 15.49 -9.62 5.73
N ASN A 570 14.15 -9.75 5.80
CA ASN A 570 13.21 -8.69 5.45
C ASN A 570 13.56 -8.16 4.07
N ARG A 571 13.54 -9.03 3.04
CA ARG A 571 14.04 -8.67 1.71
C ARG A 571 13.02 -7.95 0.84
N ASP A 572 11.79 -7.80 1.34
CA ASP A 572 10.70 -7.07 0.70
C ASP A 572 10.91 -5.55 0.75
N PRO A 573 11.03 -4.84 -0.38
CA PRO A 573 11.28 -3.40 -0.37
C PRO A 573 10.22 -2.58 0.38
N ALA A 574 8.94 -2.91 0.26
CA ALA A 574 7.85 -2.17 0.90
C ALA A 574 7.88 -2.35 2.42
N GLN A 575 8.01 -3.58 2.91
CA GLN A 575 8.09 -3.87 4.35
C GLN A 575 9.30 -3.19 5.00
N ARG A 576 10.41 -3.07 4.27
CA ARG A 576 11.61 -2.37 4.77
C ARG A 576 11.36 -0.88 4.94
N VAL A 577 10.69 -0.25 3.97
CA VAL A 577 10.28 1.16 4.06
C VAL A 577 9.28 1.35 5.21
N GLU A 578 8.27 0.51 5.33
CA GLU A 578 7.28 0.56 6.42
C GLU A 578 7.93 0.41 7.80
N ALA A 579 8.94 -0.46 7.92
CA ALA A 579 9.66 -0.64 9.18
C ALA A 579 10.49 0.59 9.57
N VAL A 580 11.19 1.24 8.64
CA VAL A 580 11.98 2.46 8.95
C VAL A 580 11.12 3.73 9.06
N ALA A 581 9.92 3.71 8.49
CA ALA A 581 8.96 4.80 8.56
C ALA A 581 7.54 4.30 8.90
N PRO A 582 7.30 3.78 10.13
CA PRO A 582 6.03 3.18 10.54
C PRO A 582 4.88 4.19 10.69
N TRP A 583 5.14 5.44 10.36
CA TRP A 583 4.24 6.57 10.37
C TRP A 583 3.72 6.94 8.98
N LEU A 584 4.32 6.38 7.92
CA LEU A 584 3.83 6.49 6.55
C LEU A 584 2.82 5.39 6.25
N THR A 585 1.87 5.70 5.38
CA THR A 585 1.11 4.68 4.65
C THR A 585 1.81 4.52 3.31
N THR A 586 2.27 3.32 2.96
CA THR A 586 2.90 3.07 1.67
C THR A 586 1.85 2.83 0.58
N ASP A 587 2.16 3.22 -0.64
CA ASP A 587 1.41 2.81 -1.83
C ASP A 587 1.50 1.29 -2.04
N SER A 588 0.47 0.71 -2.64
CA SER A 588 0.41 -0.72 -2.95
C SER A 588 1.39 -1.13 -4.06
N ALA A 589 1.76 -0.21 -4.95
CA ALA A 589 2.65 -0.48 -6.07
C ALA A 589 4.13 -0.17 -5.74
N VAL A 590 4.97 -1.19 -5.91
CA VAL A 590 6.44 -1.06 -5.92
C VAL A 590 6.92 -1.24 -7.35
N TYR A 591 7.78 -0.34 -7.84
CA TYR A 591 8.26 -0.40 -9.22
C TYR A 591 9.77 -0.32 -9.34
N PRO A 592 10.39 -1.12 -10.24
CA PRO A 592 11.82 -1.06 -10.49
C PRO A 592 12.16 0.03 -11.50
N ALA A 593 13.28 0.70 -11.28
CA ALA A 593 13.88 1.65 -12.22
C ALA A 593 15.41 1.54 -12.19
N ILE A 594 16.05 1.97 -13.28
CA ILE A 594 17.50 2.12 -13.32
C ILE A 594 17.82 3.58 -13.00
N VAL A 595 18.53 3.80 -11.90
CA VAL A 595 18.90 5.13 -11.42
C VAL A 595 20.37 5.12 -11.05
N ASN A 596 21.15 6.02 -11.66
CA ASN A 596 22.60 6.13 -11.49
C ASN A 596 23.29 4.78 -11.71
N LYS A 597 22.90 4.06 -12.77
CA LYS A 597 23.37 2.71 -13.14
C LYS A 597 23.14 1.62 -12.11
N ARG A 598 22.22 1.83 -11.17
CA ARG A 598 21.79 0.83 -10.18
C ARG A 598 20.31 0.54 -10.34
N LEU A 599 19.94 -0.70 -10.05
CA LEU A 599 18.55 -1.09 -10.00
C LEU A 599 17.98 -0.72 -8.62
N VAL A 600 16.99 0.16 -8.60
CA VAL A 600 16.30 0.60 -7.38
C VAL A 600 14.81 0.31 -7.47
N TRP A 601 14.24 -0.07 -6.33
CA TRP A 601 12.80 -0.10 -6.13
C TRP A 601 12.36 1.26 -5.61
N ILE A 602 11.33 1.85 -6.23
CA ILE A 602 10.74 3.12 -5.80
C ILE A 602 9.39 2.81 -5.17
N ILE A 603 9.15 3.42 -4.00
CA ILE A 603 7.94 3.26 -3.20
C ILE A 603 7.44 4.65 -2.78
N ASP A 604 6.13 4.87 -2.92
CA ASP A 604 5.49 6.12 -2.55
C ASP A 604 4.97 6.05 -1.10
N GLY A 605 5.20 7.12 -0.33
CA GLY A 605 4.87 7.20 1.08
C GLY A 605 3.95 8.38 1.40
N TYR A 606 2.83 8.07 2.06
CA TYR A 606 1.79 9.02 2.40
C TYR A 606 1.76 9.37 3.88
N THR A 607 1.66 10.67 4.17
CA THR A 607 1.16 11.11 5.49
C THR A 607 -0.36 11.15 5.46
N THR A 608 -0.99 10.79 6.58
CA THR A 608 -2.46 10.67 6.67
C THR A 608 -2.95 11.17 8.03
N LEU A 609 -4.16 11.74 8.06
CA LEU A 609 -4.91 12.06 9.28
C LEU A 609 -6.37 11.63 9.11
N ASP A 610 -7.05 11.38 10.21
CA ASP A 610 -8.48 11.00 10.25
C ASP A 610 -9.40 12.13 10.70
N ASN A 611 -8.85 13.25 11.17
CA ASN A 611 -9.56 14.29 11.91
C ASN A 611 -9.42 15.71 11.32
N TYR A 612 -9.18 15.85 10.02
CA TYR A 612 -9.15 17.15 9.35
C TYR A 612 -10.57 17.77 9.32
N PRO A 613 -10.81 18.94 9.94
CA PRO A 613 -12.14 19.57 10.00
C PRO A 613 -12.78 19.77 8.62
N TYR A 614 -14.05 19.41 8.48
CA TYR A 614 -14.89 19.51 7.28
C TYR A 614 -14.45 18.69 6.06
N SER A 615 -13.30 18.04 6.10
CA SER A 615 -12.82 17.23 4.98
C SER A 615 -13.53 15.88 4.90
N GLU A 616 -13.88 15.44 3.70
CA GLU A 616 -14.52 14.15 3.44
C GLU A 616 -13.73 13.00 4.06
N LEU A 617 -14.43 12.10 4.75
CA LEU A 617 -13.79 10.95 5.40
C LEU A 617 -13.82 9.76 4.43
N THR A 618 -12.67 9.43 3.86
CA THR A 618 -12.53 8.44 2.80
C THR A 618 -11.92 7.15 3.32
N SER A 619 -12.52 6.01 2.96
CA SER A 619 -11.95 4.68 3.17
C SER A 619 -10.88 4.42 2.12
N LEU A 620 -9.65 4.13 2.53
CA LEU A 620 -8.58 3.83 1.56
C LEU A 620 -8.89 2.54 0.79
N SER A 621 -9.35 1.47 1.45
CA SER A 621 -9.58 0.19 0.78
C SER A 621 -10.68 0.22 -0.28
N SER A 622 -11.70 1.07 -0.10
CA SER A 622 -12.76 1.21 -1.12
C SER A 622 -12.40 2.23 -2.20
N ALA A 623 -11.59 3.24 -1.86
CA ALA A 623 -11.14 4.25 -2.80
C ALA A 623 -10.11 3.72 -3.81
N THR A 624 -9.28 2.75 -3.41
CA THR A 624 -8.22 2.20 -4.27
C THR A 624 -8.66 0.97 -5.07
N ALA A 625 -9.78 0.34 -4.71
CA ALA A 625 -10.25 -0.87 -5.37
C ALA A 625 -10.49 -0.69 -6.89
N ASP A 626 -9.91 -1.57 -7.69
CA ASP A 626 -10.09 -1.65 -9.14
C ASP A 626 -10.11 -3.11 -9.65
N SER A 627 -10.00 -3.33 -10.96
CA SER A 627 -10.02 -4.66 -11.59
C SER A 627 -8.66 -5.38 -11.60
N THR A 628 -7.57 -4.68 -11.30
CA THR A 628 -6.20 -5.23 -11.28
C THR A 628 -5.74 -5.58 -9.87
N GLU A 629 -6.31 -4.96 -8.85
CA GLU A 629 -6.05 -5.30 -7.46
C GLU A 629 -6.64 -6.67 -7.09
N VAL A 630 -5.76 -7.65 -6.90
CA VAL A 630 -6.10 -8.88 -6.17
C VAL A 630 -6.48 -8.44 -4.76
N ALA A 631 -7.62 -8.92 -4.24
CA ALA A 631 -8.12 -8.58 -2.91
C ALA A 631 -7.12 -8.97 -1.80
N PHE A 632 -6.09 -8.16 -1.59
CA PHE A 632 -5.13 -8.31 -0.50
C PHE A 632 -5.89 -8.14 0.82
N ASN A 633 -5.89 -9.22 1.60
CA ASN A 633 -6.39 -9.34 2.98
C ASN A 633 -7.32 -8.19 3.46
N ARG A 634 -8.60 -8.26 3.06
CA ARG A 634 -9.72 -7.49 3.65
C ARG A 634 -9.98 -7.78 5.15
N LEU A 635 -9.04 -8.44 5.83
CA LEU A 635 -9.06 -8.73 7.26
C LEU A 635 -8.47 -7.58 8.09
N ALA A 636 -7.70 -6.66 7.50
CA ALA A 636 -7.28 -5.43 8.17
C ALA A 636 -8.45 -4.44 8.29
N PRO A 637 -8.64 -3.74 9.42
CA PRO A 637 -9.66 -2.71 9.54
C PRO A 637 -9.43 -1.62 8.49
N ASP A 638 -10.49 -1.28 7.75
CA ASP A 638 -10.48 -0.21 6.77
C ASP A 638 -10.04 1.11 7.41
N LYS A 639 -8.86 1.60 7.00
CA LYS A 639 -8.29 2.85 7.48
C LYS A 639 -9.01 4.00 6.77
N LYS A 640 -9.73 4.79 7.57
CA LYS A 640 -10.38 6.02 7.10
C LYS A 640 -9.46 7.21 7.32
N VAL A 641 -9.36 8.04 6.30
CA VAL A 641 -8.55 9.27 6.32
C VAL A 641 -9.41 10.44 5.86
N SER A 642 -9.14 11.63 6.36
CA SER A 642 -9.69 12.91 5.89
C SER A 642 -8.60 13.85 5.39
N TYR A 643 -7.35 13.39 5.33
CA TYR A 643 -6.18 14.08 4.82
C TYR A 643 -5.19 13.06 4.29
N ILE A 644 -4.59 13.33 3.13
CA ILE A 644 -3.53 12.51 2.55
C ILE A 644 -2.61 13.36 1.68
N ARG A 645 -1.29 13.16 1.82
CA ARG A 645 -0.27 13.78 0.97
C ARG A 645 0.77 12.76 0.54
N ASN A 646 1.20 12.84 -0.72
CA ASN A 646 2.38 12.16 -1.22
C ASN A 646 3.64 12.90 -0.73
N SER A 647 4.00 12.64 0.52
CA SER A 647 4.97 13.44 1.26
C SER A 647 6.38 12.90 1.15
N VAL A 648 6.55 11.59 0.93
CA VAL A 648 7.85 10.93 0.87
C VAL A 648 7.95 10.04 -0.35
N LYS A 649 9.10 10.08 -1.02
CA LYS A 649 9.54 9.04 -1.96
C LYS A 649 10.60 8.19 -1.30
N ALA A 650 10.47 6.88 -1.34
CA ALA A 650 11.46 5.96 -0.82
C ALA A 650 12.13 5.21 -1.97
N THR A 651 13.42 4.96 -1.85
CA THR A 651 14.17 4.07 -2.74
C THR A 651 14.79 2.94 -1.93
N VAL A 652 14.73 1.72 -2.45
CA VAL A 652 15.44 0.57 -1.91
C VAL A 652 16.35 0.00 -3.00
N ASP A 653 17.64 -0.03 -2.74
CA ASP A 653 18.60 -0.63 -3.66
C ASP A 653 18.36 -2.14 -3.78
N ALA A 654 18.21 -2.67 -5.01
CA ALA A 654 17.90 -4.08 -5.22
C ALA A 654 19.07 -5.02 -4.86
N TYR A 655 20.31 -4.51 -4.84
CA TYR A 655 21.50 -5.28 -4.54
C TYR A 655 21.86 -5.27 -3.05
N ASP A 656 21.88 -4.11 -2.40
CA ASP A 656 22.27 -4.01 -0.98
C ASP A 656 21.16 -3.65 0.01
N GLY A 657 19.96 -3.37 -0.47
CA GLY A 657 18.84 -3.06 0.39
C GLY A 657 19.02 -1.72 1.10
N THR A 658 19.89 -0.81 0.66
CA THR A 658 19.95 0.52 1.26
C THR A 658 18.60 1.21 1.08
N VAL A 659 17.96 1.64 2.19
CA VAL A 659 16.73 2.45 2.16
C VAL A 659 17.10 3.91 2.23
N THR A 660 16.55 4.72 1.33
CA THR A 660 16.62 6.18 1.43
C THR A 660 15.23 6.78 1.31
N LEU A 661 14.87 7.64 2.26
CA LEU A 661 13.63 8.40 2.24
C LEU A 661 13.92 9.83 1.80
N TYR A 662 13.20 10.33 0.80
CA TYR A 662 13.30 11.69 0.29
C TYR A 662 11.99 12.44 0.54
N GLN A 663 12.11 13.65 1.04
CA GLN A 663 10.97 14.57 1.15
C GLN A 663 10.48 14.95 -0.26
N GLN A 664 9.16 14.88 -0.47
CA GLN A 664 8.51 15.24 -1.73
C GLN A 664 7.63 16.48 -1.59
N ASP A 665 6.81 16.53 -0.52
CA ASP A 665 6.01 17.71 -0.16
C ASP A 665 6.72 18.46 0.98
N GLU A 666 7.31 19.60 0.63
CA GLU A 666 8.04 20.46 1.56
C GLU A 666 7.10 21.26 2.49
N ARG A 667 5.81 21.32 2.16
CA ARG A 667 4.81 22.12 2.87
C ARG A 667 3.93 21.30 3.81
N ASP A 668 4.03 19.97 3.78
CA ASP A 668 3.23 19.08 4.61
C ASP A 668 3.55 19.25 6.12
N PRO A 669 2.61 19.77 6.93
CA PRO A 669 2.78 19.91 8.39
C PRO A 669 2.91 18.57 9.12
N VAL A 670 2.28 17.50 8.62
CA VAL A 670 2.33 16.16 9.21
C VAL A 670 3.71 15.54 8.99
N LEU A 671 4.27 15.67 7.77
CA LEU A 671 5.65 15.25 7.52
C LEU A 671 6.64 16.03 8.38
N ARG A 672 6.48 17.36 8.50
CA ARG A 672 7.34 18.19 9.36
C ARG A 672 7.36 17.70 10.80
N ALA A 673 6.20 17.35 11.36
CA ALA A 673 6.11 16.76 12.71
C ALA A 673 6.88 15.43 12.79
N TRP A 674 6.74 14.54 11.81
CA TRP A 674 7.47 13.27 11.80
C TRP A 674 8.98 13.41 11.61
N MET A 675 9.43 14.37 10.80
CA MET A 675 10.85 14.69 10.65
C MET A 675 11.45 15.24 11.96
N GLN A 676 10.66 15.88 12.82
CA GLN A 676 11.09 16.27 14.17
C GLN A 676 11.15 15.08 15.14
N VAL A 677 10.20 14.13 15.05
CA VAL A 677 10.23 12.90 15.86
C VAL A 677 11.44 12.03 15.49
N PHE A 678 11.78 11.95 14.20
CA PHE A 678 12.85 11.11 13.66
C PHE A 678 13.87 11.94 12.86
N PRO A 679 14.67 12.78 13.52
CA PRO A 679 15.62 13.67 12.83
C PRO A 679 16.65 12.88 12.03
N GLY A 680 16.96 13.35 10.81
CA GLY A 680 17.96 12.74 9.92
C GLY A 680 17.51 11.49 9.16
N THR A 681 16.25 11.07 9.30
CA THR A 681 15.72 9.87 8.61
C THR A 681 15.20 10.14 7.20
N VAL A 682 14.79 11.38 6.93
CA VAL A 682 14.28 11.85 5.64
C VAL A 682 15.24 12.89 5.07
N LYS A 683 15.73 12.67 3.85
CA LYS A 683 16.56 13.60 3.10
C LYS A 683 15.72 14.72 2.48
N PRO A 684 16.28 15.94 2.32
CA PRO A 684 15.58 17.01 1.63
C PRO A 684 15.30 16.65 0.17
N LYS A 685 14.29 17.30 -0.42
CA LYS A 685 13.90 17.08 -1.83
C LYS A 685 15.05 17.35 -2.81
N SER A 686 15.95 18.27 -2.48
CA SER A 686 17.14 18.60 -3.26
C SER A 686 18.10 17.42 -3.46
N ASP A 687 18.04 16.39 -2.62
CA ASP A 687 18.89 15.20 -2.73
C ASP A 687 18.34 14.19 -3.74
N ILE A 688 17.12 14.39 -4.26
CA ILE A 688 16.59 13.62 -5.39
C ILE A 688 17.39 14.01 -6.64
N THR A 689 18.23 13.10 -7.11
CA THR A 689 19.02 13.30 -8.33
C THR A 689 18.10 13.54 -9.55
N PRO A 690 18.54 14.28 -10.58
CA PRO A 690 17.74 14.48 -11.80
C PRO A 690 17.25 13.17 -12.43
N GLU A 691 18.11 12.15 -12.51
CA GLU A 691 17.76 10.83 -13.03
C GLU A 691 16.67 10.15 -12.18
N LEU A 692 16.79 10.17 -10.84
CA LEU A 692 15.73 9.66 -9.97
C LEU A 692 14.40 10.41 -10.18
N ALA A 693 14.45 11.74 -10.30
CA ALA A 693 13.26 12.56 -10.54
C ALA A 693 12.55 12.18 -11.86
N GLU A 694 13.31 11.79 -12.88
CA GLU A 694 12.80 11.28 -14.16
C GLU A 694 12.14 9.91 -14.07
N HIS A 695 12.31 9.17 -12.97
CA HIS A 695 11.62 7.88 -12.75
C HIS A 695 10.46 7.99 -11.76
N LEU A 696 10.32 9.11 -11.04
CA LEU A 696 9.20 9.30 -10.13
C LEU A 696 7.88 9.32 -10.90
N ARG A 697 6.94 8.51 -10.42
CA ARG A 697 5.56 8.44 -10.93
C ARG A 697 4.62 9.21 -10.00
N TYR A 698 3.54 9.74 -10.56
CA TYR A 698 2.44 10.24 -9.73
C TYR A 698 1.70 9.04 -9.13
N PRO A 699 1.59 8.91 -7.80
CA PRO A 699 1.19 7.65 -7.17
C PRO A 699 -0.23 7.23 -7.53
N GLU A 700 -0.41 5.93 -7.71
CA GLU A 700 -1.67 5.38 -8.20
C GLU A 700 -2.76 5.41 -7.14
N ASP A 701 -2.48 4.99 -5.90
CA ASP A 701 -3.48 4.95 -4.83
C ASP A 701 -3.98 6.35 -4.46
N LEU A 702 -3.07 7.32 -4.39
CA LEU A 702 -3.44 8.72 -4.18
C LEU A 702 -4.31 9.24 -5.33
N PHE A 703 -3.97 8.93 -6.57
CA PHE A 703 -4.75 9.37 -7.73
C PHE A 703 -6.14 8.73 -7.73
N LYS A 704 -6.28 7.46 -7.32
CA LYS A 704 -7.56 6.76 -7.17
C LYS A 704 -8.45 7.44 -6.11
N VAL A 705 -7.89 7.81 -4.96
CA VAL A 705 -8.58 8.61 -3.93
C VAL A 705 -9.00 9.97 -4.50
N GLN A 706 -8.09 10.65 -5.18
CA GLN A 706 -8.33 11.98 -5.75
C GLN A 706 -9.38 12.00 -6.86
N ARG A 707 -9.36 11.05 -7.80
CA ARG A 707 -10.37 10.95 -8.87
C ARG A 707 -11.76 10.67 -8.30
N MET A 708 -11.85 9.83 -7.27
CA MET A 708 -13.12 9.54 -6.60
C MET A 708 -13.67 10.77 -5.86
N LEU A 709 -12.80 11.56 -5.23
CA LEU A 709 -13.19 12.82 -4.60
C LEU A 709 -13.56 13.87 -5.64
N LEU A 710 -12.77 14.03 -6.70
CA LEU A 710 -13.06 14.94 -7.82
C LEU A 710 -14.42 14.64 -8.46
N ALA A 711 -14.86 13.37 -8.47
CA ALA A 711 -16.18 13.00 -8.98
C ALA A 711 -17.33 13.79 -8.35
N LYS A 712 -17.20 14.20 -7.09
CA LYS A 712 -18.17 15.03 -6.36
C LYS A 712 -17.69 16.46 -6.18
N TYR A 713 -16.45 16.59 -5.72
CA TYR A 713 -15.84 17.83 -5.28
C TYR A 713 -15.25 18.65 -6.43
N HIS A 714 -15.49 18.34 -7.70
CA HIS A 714 -15.31 19.31 -8.78
C HIS A 714 -16.43 20.36 -8.80
N VAL A 715 -17.61 20.03 -8.25
CA VAL A 715 -18.74 20.96 -8.13
C VAL A 715 -18.43 22.00 -7.06
N ASN A 716 -18.40 23.28 -7.46
CA ASN A 716 -18.08 24.41 -6.59
C ASN A 716 -19.29 24.95 -5.83
N ASP A 717 -20.47 24.92 -6.45
CA ASP A 717 -21.69 25.51 -5.91
C ASP A 717 -22.34 24.58 -4.89
N PRO A 718 -22.58 25.02 -3.64
CA PRO A 718 -23.17 24.18 -2.60
C PRO A 718 -24.59 23.67 -2.90
N VAL A 719 -25.39 24.43 -3.65
CA VAL A 719 -26.77 24.04 -3.96
C VAL A 719 -26.77 22.95 -5.03
N THR A 720 -25.95 23.11 -6.08
CA THR A 720 -25.73 22.07 -7.10
C THR A 720 -25.09 20.82 -6.49
N PHE A 721 -24.14 20.98 -5.56
CA PHE A 721 -23.55 19.85 -4.85
C PHE A 721 -24.61 19.08 -4.05
N PHE A 722 -25.51 19.79 -3.36
CA PHE A 722 -26.59 19.17 -2.60
C PHE A 722 -27.58 18.40 -3.49
N SER A 723 -27.87 18.89 -4.69
CA SER A 723 -28.77 18.23 -5.64
C SER A 723 -28.14 17.05 -6.39
N THR A 724 -26.82 16.85 -6.28
CA THR A 724 -26.05 15.76 -6.91
C THR A 724 -26.15 15.67 -8.45
N SER A 725 -26.61 16.74 -9.11
CA SER A 725 -26.94 16.73 -10.55
C SER A 725 -25.71 16.62 -11.46
N ASP A 726 -24.58 17.16 -11.01
CA ASP A 726 -23.39 17.37 -11.85
C ASP A 726 -22.25 16.41 -11.48
N PHE A 727 -22.50 15.43 -10.61
CA PHE A 727 -21.48 14.47 -10.21
C PHE A 727 -21.01 13.60 -11.38
N TRP A 728 -19.85 12.98 -11.20
CA TRP A 728 -19.27 11.98 -12.11
C TRP A 728 -19.20 10.62 -11.42
N ASP A 729 -18.91 9.58 -12.20
CA ASP A 729 -18.56 8.25 -11.73
C ASP A 729 -17.24 7.79 -12.35
N VAL A 730 -16.49 6.98 -11.60
CA VAL A 730 -15.39 6.20 -12.19
C VAL A 730 -16.02 5.09 -13.04
N PRO A 731 -15.65 4.95 -14.33
CA PRO A 731 -16.23 3.93 -15.19
C PRO A 731 -15.87 2.51 -14.68
N LEU A 732 -16.78 1.56 -14.89
CA LEU A 732 -16.44 0.15 -14.79
C LEU A 732 -15.41 -0.21 -15.86
N ASP A 733 -14.55 -1.17 -15.56
CA ASP A 733 -13.60 -1.69 -16.53
C ASP A 733 -14.38 -2.29 -17.72
N PRO A 734 -14.11 -1.85 -18.97
CA PRO A 734 -14.77 -2.37 -20.16
C PRO A 734 -14.43 -3.84 -20.46
N ASN A 735 -13.37 -4.40 -19.85
CA ASN A 735 -13.05 -5.81 -20.01
C ASN A 735 -14.22 -6.68 -19.51
N PRO A 736 -14.80 -7.55 -20.35
CA PRO A 736 -16.00 -8.33 -20.00
C PRO A 736 -15.79 -9.32 -18.84
N THR A 737 -14.54 -9.61 -18.48
CA THR A 737 -14.20 -10.48 -17.33
C THR A 737 -14.00 -9.71 -16.02
N ALA A 738 -13.93 -8.37 -16.08
CA ALA A 738 -13.78 -7.52 -14.92
C ALA A 738 -15.14 -7.18 -14.29
N SER A 739 -15.18 -7.05 -12.96
CA SER A 739 -16.39 -6.70 -12.19
C SER A 739 -16.19 -5.45 -11.31
N SER A 740 -15.13 -4.69 -11.56
CA SER A 740 -14.69 -3.55 -10.76
C SER A 740 -14.43 -2.32 -11.64
N TYR A 741 -14.01 -1.22 -11.02
CA TYR A 741 -13.68 0.03 -11.71
C TYR A 741 -12.45 -0.11 -12.60
N GLN A 742 -12.41 0.66 -13.68
CA GLN A 742 -11.22 0.73 -14.54
C GLN A 742 -10.05 1.33 -13.74
N PRO A 743 -8.87 0.68 -13.70
CA PRO A 743 -7.68 1.23 -13.08
C PRO A 743 -7.24 2.49 -13.86
N PRO A 744 -6.64 3.48 -13.20
CA PRO A 744 -5.89 4.49 -13.94
C PRO A 744 -4.66 3.84 -14.59
N TYR A 745 -4.12 4.42 -15.65
CA TYR A 745 -2.97 3.84 -16.33
C TYR A 745 -1.98 4.90 -16.77
N TYR A 746 -0.69 4.57 -16.67
CA TYR A 746 0.39 5.42 -17.14
C TYR A 746 0.56 5.32 -18.65
N ILE A 747 0.81 6.46 -19.29
CA ILE A 747 1.12 6.57 -20.72
C ILE A 747 2.19 7.64 -20.94
N VAL A 748 2.94 7.49 -22.04
CA VAL A 748 3.58 8.64 -22.69
C VAL A 748 2.67 9.12 -23.81
N ALA A 749 2.26 10.39 -23.77
CA ALA A 749 1.45 11.00 -24.83
C ALA A 749 1.70 12.50 -24.88
N LYS A 750 0.92 13.23 -25.69
CA LYS A 750 0.92 14.70 -25.69
C LYS A 750 0.79 15.26 -24.27
N ASN A 751 1.57 16.30 -23.97
CA ASN A 751 1.63 16.95 -22.68
C ASN A 751 0.36 17.76 -22.37
N ILE A 752 -0.57 17.12 -21.67
CA ILE A 752 -1.84 17.75 -21.29
C ILE A 752 -1.62 18.87 -20.27
N ALA A 753 -0.64 18.75 -19.37
CA ALA A 753 -0.38 19.79 -18.38
C ALA A 753 0.08 21.11 -19.01
N LYS A 754 1.01 21.05 -19.98
CA LYS A 754 1.53 22.24 -20.69
C LYS A 754 0.68 22.70 -21.88
N ASP A 755 -0.19 21.83 -22.39
CA ASP A 755 -0.98 22.07 -23.61
C ASP A 755 -0.16 22.28 -24.88
N ASP A 756 0.99 21.62 -24.99
CA ASP A 756 1.86 21.68 -26.15
C ASP A 756 2.03 20.29 -26.79
N ASN A 757 2.74 20.22 -27.92
CA ASN A 757 2.98 18.96 -28.63
C ASN A 757 4.20 18.17 -28.11
N SER A 758 4.72 18.50 -26.93
CA SER A 758 5.77 17.70 -26.29
C SER A 758 5.19 16.38 -25.76
N ALA A 759 6.03 15.35 -25.69
CA ALA A 759 5.67 14.10 -25.02
C ALA A 759 5.86 14.24 -23.51
N ALA A 760 4.91 13.73 -22.74
CA ALA A 760 4.94 13.73 -21.28
C ALA A 760 4.49 12.38 -20.75
N TYR A 761 5.04 11.98 -19.62
CA TYR A 761 4.57 10.81 -18.90
C TYR A 761 3.55 11.20 -17.84
N GLN A 762 2.40 10.53 -17.87
CA GLN A 762 1.23 10.94 -17.11
C GLN A 762 0.37 9.73 -16.74
N LEU A 763 -0.27 9.84 -15.57
CA LEU A 763 -1.27 8.89 -15.09
C LEU A 763 -2.65 9.42 -15.47
N ILE A 764 -3.47 8.61 -16.13
CA ILE A 764 -4.73 9.07 -16.70
C ILE A 764 -5.93 8.24 -16.23
N SER A 765 -7.10 8.86 -16.19
CA SER A 765 -8.39 8.20 -15.92
C SER A 765 -9.51 8.88 -16.70
N ALA A 766 -10.40 8.08 -17.26
CA ALA A 766 -11.70 8.55 -17.74
C ALA A 766 -12.68 8.69 -16.55
N MET A 767 -13.65 9.61 -16.68
CA MET A 767 -14.75 9.80 -15.74
C MET A 767 -16.07 9.87 -16.52
N ASN A 768 -17.05 9.08 -16.11
CA ASN A 768 -18.38 9.07 -16.69
C ASN A 768 -19.29 10.10 -16.01
N ARG A 769 -20.37 10.51 -16.69
CA ARG A 769 -21.46 11.25 -16.04
C ARG A 769 -22.11 10.37 -14.99
N PHE A 770 -22.54 10.94 -13.87
CA PHE A 770 -23.15 10.18 -12.79
C PHE A 770 -24.29 9.28 -13.30
N LYS A 771 -24.19 7.98 -13.02
CA LYS A 771 -25.12 6.91 -13.42
C LYS A 771 -25.39 6.79 -14.92
N ARG A 772 -24.45 7.21 -15.77
CA ARG A 772 -24.57 7.14 -17.24
C ARG A 772 -23.24 6.72 -17.85
N ASP A 773 -23.28 5.91 -18.92
CA ASP A 773 -22.06 5.41 -19.57
C ASP A 773 -21.41 6.43 -20.55
N TYR A 774 -21.79 7.71 -20.49
CA TYR A 774 -21.19 8.79 -21.29
C TYR A 774 -20.04 9.47 -20.56
N LEU A 775 -18.99 9.83 -21.29
CA LEU A 775 -17.82 10.50 -20.76
C LEU A 775 -18.15 11.93 -20.31
N ALA A 776 -17.71 12.29 -19.10
CA ALA A 776 -17.85 13.62 -18.53
C ALA A 776 -16.51 14.36 -18.45
N ALA A 777 -15.44 13.61 -18.17
CA ALA A 777 -14.11 14.18 -18.06
C ALA A 777 -13.01 13.17 -18.38
N TYR A 778 -11.86 13.70 -18.78
CA TYR A 778 -10.59 13.00 -18.84
C TYR A 778 -9.62 13.68 -17.88
N ILE A 779 -9.07 12.93 -16.92
CA ILE A 779 -8.17 13.44 -15.89
C ILE A 779 -6.76 12.94 -16.19
N SER A 780 -5.79 13.85 -16.25
CA SER A 780 -4.36 13.55 -16.36
C SER A 780 -3.60 14.13 -15.18
N ALA A 781 -2.80 13.30 -14.50
CA ALA A 781 -1.84 13.72 -13.48
C ALA A 781 -0.40 13.57 -14.03
N SER A 782 0.32 14.69 -14.09
CA SER A 782 1.67 14.69 -14.65
C SER A 782 2.69 14.04 -13.71
N SER A 783 3.54 13.18 -14.28
CA SER A 783 4.69 12.57 -13.60
C SER A 783 6.02 13.19 -14.03
N ASP A 784 6.02 14.13 -14.97
CA ASP A 784 7.23 14.82 -15.43
C ASP A 784 7.78 15.75 -14.33
N PRO A 785 9.10 15.86 -14.11
CA PRO A 785 9.67 16.64 -13.02
C PRO A 785 9.22 18.11 -12.99
N ALA A 786 9.11 18.75 -14.16
CA ALA A 786 8.75 20.16 -14.28
C ALA A 786 7.29 20.46 -13.92
N THR A 787 6.39 19.49 -14.08
CA THR A 787 4.94 19.63 -13.85
C THR A 787 4.42 18.59 -12.86
N TYR A 788 5.30 17.96 -12.09
CA TYR A 788 4.99 16.81 -11.26
C TYR A 788 3.81 17.11 -10.32
N GLY A 789 2.80 16.24 -10.37
CA GLY A 789 1.60 16.33 -9.55
C GLY A 789 0.59 17.39 -9.99
N LYS A 790 0.81 18.12 -11.09
CA LYS A 790 -0.24 18.94 -11.70
C LYS A 790 -1.31 18.04 -12.32
N ILE A 791 -2.55 18.27 -11.93
CA ILE A 791 -3.71 17.54 -12.42
C ILE A 791 -4.43 18.43 -13.43
N THR A 792 -4.65 17.93 -14.64
CA THR A 792 -5.46 18.61 -15.65
C THR A 792 -6.71 17.80 -15.94
N VAL A 793 -7.86 18.44 -15.83
CA VAL A 793 -9.18 17.87 -16.08
C VAL A 793 -9.71 18.47 -17.38
N LEU A 794 -9.83 17.63 -18.41
CA LEU A 794 -10.51 17.97 -19.65
C LEU A 794 -12.00 17.71 -19.46
N THR A 795 -12.81 18.76 -19.36
CA THR A 795 -14.26 18.68 -19.19
C THR A 795 -14.94 18.53 -20.53
N ILE A 796 -15.75 17.48 -20.66
CA ILE A 796 -16.34 17.07 -21.94
C ILE A 796 -17.84 17.34 -21.93
N PRO A 797 -18.32 18.34 -22.69
CA PRO A 797 -19.75 18.58 -22.86
C PRO A 797 -20.36 17.53 -23.81
N GLY A 798 -21.68 17.33 -23.74
CA GLY A 798 -22.38 16.44 -24.68
C GLY A 798 -22.42 14.96 -24.29
N GLN A 799 -22.64 14.11 -25.30
CA GLN A 799 -22.90 12.67 -25.19
C GLN A 799 -21.77 11.83 -25.82
N VAL A 800 -20.53 12.16 -25.45
CA VAL A 800 -19.34 11.43 -25.92
C VAL A 800 -19.29 10.05 -25.27
N ASN A 801 -18.93 9.02 -26.03
CA ASN A 801 -18.89 7.63 -25.55
C ASN A 801 -17.91 7.47 -24.36
N GLY A 802 -18.35 6.90 -23.25
CA GLY A 802 -17.44 6.43 -22.20
C GLY A 802 -16.71 5.14 -22.61
N PRO A 803 -15.71 4.68 -21.83
CA PRO A 803 -14.91 3.49 -22.17
C PRO A 803 -15.74 2.25 -22.49
N LYS A 804 -16.80 1.99 -21.71
CA LYS A 804 -17.71 0.86 -21.93
C LYS A 804 -18.51 0.95 -23.24
N LEU A 805 -19.00 2.14 -23.59
CA LEU A 805 -19.70 2.35 -24.86
C LEU A 805 -18.74 2.19 -26.04
N ALA A 806 -17.51 2.69 -25.90
CA ALA A 806 -16.48 2.54 -26.93
C ALA A 806 -16.09 1.07 -27.15
N ASN A 807 -15.85 0.31 -26.07
CA ASN A 807 -15.60 -1.13 -26.15
C ASN A 807 -16.77 -1.88 -26.78
N ASN A 808 -18.02 -1.58 -26.40
CA ASN A 808 -19.19 -2.21 -27.01
C ASN A 808 -19.27 -1.92 -28.51
N ALA A 809 -18.98 -0.69 -28.95
CA ALA A 809 -18.95 -0.35 -30.37
C ALA A 809 -17.83 -1.10 -31.12
N ILE A 810 -16.63 -1.20 -30.54
CA ILE A 810 -15.51 -1.96 -31.09
C ILE A 810 -15.85 -3.45 -31.22
N THR A 811 -16.32 -4.06 -30.13
CA THR A 811 -16.53 -5.52 -30.05
C THR A 811 -17.73 -6.01 -30.88
N THR A 812 -18.71 -5.15 -31.13
CA THR A 812 -19.89 -5.48 -31.95
C THR A 812 -19.73 -5.12 -33.42
N ASP A 813 -18.63 -4.45 -33.81
CA ASP A 813 -18.35 -4.16 -35.21
C ASP A 813 -18.26 -5.47 -36.04
N PRO A 814 -18.89 -5.53 -37.23
CA PRO A 814 -18.86 -6.74 -38.06
C PRO A 814 -17.47 -7.20 -38.46
N ALA A 815 -16.53 -6.28 -38.75
CA ALA A 815 -15.18 -6.66 -39.15
C ALA A 815 -14.39 -7.27 -37.98
N VAL A 816 -14.57 -6.71 -36.79
CA VAL A 816 -13.93 -7.20 -35.56
C VAL A 816 -14.51 -8.55 -35.13
N SER A 817 -15.84 -8.63 -35.01
CA SER A 817 -16.54 -9.84 -34.52
C SER A 817 -16.38 -11.04 -35.45
N GLN A 818 -16.40 -10.84 -36.77
CA GLN A 818 -16.19 -11.91 -37.74
C GLN A 818 -14.74 -12.42 -37.71
N ASP A 819 -13.74 -11.53 -37.73
CA ASP A 819 -12.32 -11.93 -37.73
C ASP A 819 -11.94 -12.64 -36.42
N LEU A 820 -12.28 -12.06 -35.27
CA LEU A 820 -12.01 -12.69 -33.96
C LEU A 820 -12.81 -13.98 -33.76
N GLY A 821 -14.03 -14.07 -34.30
CA GLY A 821 -14.82 -15.29 -34.29
C GLY A 821 -14.17 -16.43 -35.09
N VAL A 822 -13.48 -16.11 -36.19
CA VAL A 822 -12.68 -17.08 -36.96
C VAL A 822 -11.42 -17.47 -36.18
N ILE A 823 -10.69 -16.50 -35.63
CA ILE A 823 -9.45 -16.77 -34.87
C ILE A 823 -9.73 -17.62 -33.63
N GLY A 824 -10.84 -17.33 -32.92
CA GLY A 824 -11.24 -18.03 -31.70
C GLY A 824 -12.04 -19.33 -31.91
N ARG A 825 -12.30 -19.74 -33.16
CA ARG A 825 -13.17 -20.88 -33.49
C ARG A 825 -12.73 -22.16 -32.75
N ASP A 826 -13.72 -22.94 -32.30
CA ASP A 826 -13.56 -24.23 -31.61
C ASP A 826 -12.65 -24.20 -30.37
N ASN A 827 -12.56 -23.05 -29.69
CA ASN A 827 -11.65 -22.81 -28.56
C ASN A 827 -10.17 -23.09 -28.90
N GLN A 828 -9.78 -23.03 -30.18
CA GLN A 828 -8.37 -23.23 -30.57
C GLN A 828 -7.48 -22.09 -30.07
N ASN A 829 -7.99 -20.86 -30.09
CA ASN A 829 -7.33 -19.70 -29.51
C ASN A 829 -8.25 -19.03 -28.48
N ARG A 830 -7.73 -18.77 -27.29
CA ARG A 830 -8.36 -17.91 -26.30
C ARG A 830 -8.03 -16.46 -26.64
N ILE A 831 -9.05 -15.69 -27.02
CA ILE A 831 -8.95 -14.25 -27.24
C ILE A 831 -8.92 -13.55 -25.88
N ARG A 832 -8.03 -12.57 -25.72
CA ARG A 832 -7.94 -11.70 -24.55
C ARG A 832 -7.87 -10.25 -25.00
N TRP A 833 -8.73 -9.43 -24.43
CA TRP A 833 -8.74 -7.99 -24.64
C TRP A 833 -7.78 -7.33 -23.65
N GLY A 834 -6.93 -6.43 -24.13
CA GLY A 834 -6.12 -5.57 -23.26
C GLY A 834 -6.91 -4.38 -22.74
N ASN A 835 -6.25 -3.58 -21.89
CA ASN A 835 -6.83 -2.35 -21.36
C ASN A 835 -7.15 -1.36 -22.48
N LEU A 836 -8.40 -0.89 -22.51
CA LEU A 836 -8.87 0.15 -23.41
C LEU A 836 -8.32 1.52 -22.98
N LEU A 837 -7.49 2.11 -23.83
CA LEU A 837 -6.86 3.41 -23.64
C LEU A 837 -7.71 4.50 -24.26
N THR A 838 -8.04 5.54 -23.51
CA THR A 838 -8.69 6.76 -24.01
C THR A 838 -7.63 7.84 -24.23
N LEU A 839 -7.40 8.24 -25.48
CA LEU A 839 -6.31 9.15 -25.85
C LEU A 839 -6.84 10.42 -26.53
N PRO A 840 -6.60 11.61 -25.95
CA PRO A 840 -6.85 12.88 -26.65
C PRO A 840 -5.95 13.03 -27.88
N VAL A 841 -6.55 13.26 -29.05
CA VAL A 841 -5.86 13.46 -30.33
C VAL A 841 -6.53 14.54 -31.18
N ALA A 842 -5.78 15.08 -32.14
CA ALA A 842 -6.20 15.96 -33.22
C ALA A 842 -7.06 17.16 -32.76
N GLN A 843 -6.60 17.87 -31.72
CA GLN A 843 -7.17 19.13 -31.23
C GLN A 843 -8.69 19.07 -30.95
N GLY A 844 -9.15 18.04 -30.23
CA GLY A 844 -10.53 17.97 -29.73
C GLY A 844 -11.21 16.61 -29.86
N GLY A 845 -10.55 15.61 -30.44
CA GLY A 845 -11.06 14.25 -30.56
C GLY A 845 -10.55 13.28 -29.50
N LEU A 846 -11.22 12.14 -29.36
CA LEU A 846 -10.80 11.03 -28.51
C LEU A 846 -10.63 9.77 -29.34
N LEU A 847 -9.44 9.19 -29.27
CA LEU A 847 -9.12 7.89 -29.84
C LEU A 847 -9.16 6.85 -28.72
N TYR A 848 -10.06 5.88 -28.83
CA TYR A 848 -10.08 4.71 -27.97
C TYR A 848 -9.25 3.62 -28.64
N VAL A 849 -8.28 3.04 -27.93
CA VAL A 849 -7.39 2.01 -28.46
C VAL A 849 -7.42 0.78 -27.56
N GLU A 850 -7.61 -0.39 -28.15
CA GLU A 850 -7.65 -1.65 -27.43
C GLU A 850 -6.82 -2.71 -28.16
N PRO A 851 -5.68 -3.16 -27.58
CA PRO A 851 -4.91 -4.25 -28.14
C PRO A 851 -5.61 -5.59 -27.90
N VAL A 852 -5.57 -6.48 -28.89
CA VAL A 852 -6.20 -7.80 -28.81
C VAL A 852 -5.14 -8.88 -28.90
N TYR A 853 -5.16 -9.79 -27.93
CA TYR A 853 -4.22 -10.89 -27.82
C TYR A 853 -4.88 -12.24 -28.08
N ALA A 854 -4.10 -13.20 -28.52
CA ALA A 854 -4.50 -14.60 -28.58
C ALA A 854 -3.44 -15.50 -27.95
N SER A 855 -3.91 -16.56 -27.32
CA SER A 855 -3.08 -17.64 -26.78
C SER A 855 -3.72 -18.99 -27.12
N PRO A 856 -2.98 -20.07 -27.39
CA PRO A 856 -3.58 -21.39 -27.60
C PRO A 856 -4.56 -21.77 -26.49
N GLY A 857 -5.75 -22.23 -26.87
CA GLY A 857 -6.87 -22.52 -25.95
C GLY A 857 -6.95 -23.96 -25.44
N ALA A 858 -6.24 -24.89 -26.08
CA ALA A 858 -6.20 -26.31 -25.72
C ALA A 858 -5.00 -26.71 -24.83
N SER A 859 -4.07 -25.80 -24.55
CA SER A 859 -2.93 -26.03 -23.65
C SER A 859 -3.26 -25.57 -22.23
N ASP A 860 -2.58 -26.16 -21.23
CA ASP A 860 -2.61 -25.64 -19.87
C ASP A 860 -2.27 -24.14 -19.88
N ALA A 861 -3.00 -23.35 -19.09
CA ALA A 861 -2.80 -21.90 -18.99
C ALA A 861 -1.36 -21.53 -18.62
N ALA A 862 -0.63 -22.44 -17.97
CA ALA A 862 0.78 -22.30 -17.61
C ALA A 862 1.76 -22.41 -18.79
N SER A 863 1.35 -23.04 -19.90
CA SER A 863 2.19 -23.30 -21.10
C SER A 863 1.77 -22.44 -22.30
N SER A 864 0.86 -21.49 -22.10
CA SER A 864 0.26 -20.66 -23.14
C SER A 864 0.53 -19.18 -22.84
N TYR A 865 1.21 -18.48 -23.74
CA TYR A 865 1.58 -17.08 -23.56
C TYR A 865 0.95 -16.21 -24.65
N PRO A 866 0.35 -15.06 -24.30
CA PRO A 866 -0.40 -14.23 -25.23
C PRO A 866 0.53 -13.51 -26.22
N ARG A 867 0.09 -13.45 -27.47
CA ARG A 867 0.68 -12.59 -28.52
C ARG A 867 -0.36 -11.61 -29.03
N LEU A 868 0.08 -10.39 -29.36
CA LEU A 868 -0.76 -9.38 -29.99
C LEU A 868 -1.13 -9.85 -31.40
N ILE A 869 -2.42 -9.94 -31.68
CA ILE A 869 -2.93 -10.33 -33.00
C ILE A 869 -3.49 -9.15 -33.79
N ARG A 870 -4.06 -8.17 -33.08
CA ARG A 870 -4.79 -7.04 -33.66
C ARG A 870 -4.75 -5.84 -32.74
N VAL A 871 -4.99 -4.68 -33.32
CA VAL A 871 -5.27 -3.43 -32.63
C VAL A 871 -6.63 -2.94 -33.12
N ALA A 872 -7.56 -2.76 -32.21
CA ALA A 872 -8.86 -2.18 -32.48
C ALA A 872 -8.90 -0.75 -31.96
N MET A 873 -9.50 0.15 -32.72
CA MET A 873 -9.58 1.56 -32.38
C MET A 873 -10.96 2.12 -32.72
N MET A 874 -11.40 3.10 -31.95
CA MET A 874 -12.60 3.87 -32.23
C MET A 874 -12.29 5.36 -32.18
N TYR A 875 -12.81 6.09 -33.15
CA TYR A 875 -12.80 7.54 -33.17
C TYR A 875 -14.15 8.06 -33.64
N ASN A 876 -14.86 8.78 -32.77
CA ASN A 876 -16.29 9.07 -32.94
C ASN A 876 -17.04 7.76 -33.26
N ASP A 877 -17.74 7.67 -34.40
CA ASP A 877 -18.50 6.46 -34.77
C ASP A 877 -17.76 5.51 -35.74
N LYS A 878 -16.47 5.77 -36.00
CA LYS A 878 -15.67 4.94 -36.92
C LYS A 878 -14.79 3.96 -36.15
N ILE A 879 -14.67 2.75 -36.69
CA ILE A 879 -13.82 1.68 -36.15
C ILE A 879 -12.64 1.44 -37.10
N GLY A 880 -11.43 1.45 -36.53
CA GLY A 880 -10.20 1.03 -37.19
C GLY A 880 -9.75 -0.28 -36.62
N TYR A 881 -9.40 -1.23 -37.48
CA TYR A 881 -9.01 -2.56 -37.05
C TYR A 881 -7.95 -3.11 -37.98
N GLY A 882 -6.84 -3.57 -37.41
CA GLY A 882 -5.72 -4.08 -38.20
C GLY A 882 -4.65 -4.77 -37.36
N PRO A 883 -3.64 -5.37 -38.00
CA PRO A 883 -2.55 -6.04 -37.30
C PRO A 883 -1.57 -5.07 -36.62
N THR A 884 -1.57 -3.79 -37.01
CA THR A 884 -0.69 -2.76 -36.44
C THR A 884 -1.46 -1.48 -36.09
N VAL A 885 -0.84 -0.63 -35.25
CA VAL A 885 -1.32 0.74 -34.99
C VAL A 885 -1.46 1.52 -36.30
N ARG A 886 -0.49 1.40 -37.21
CA ARG A 886 -0.50 2.08 -38.50
C ARG A 886 -1.70 1.69 -39.35
N ASP A 887 -2.00 0.40 -39.44
CA ASP A 887 -3.12 -0.12 -40.24
C ASP A 887 -4.46 0.31 -39.65
N ALA A 888 -4.62 0.24 -38.32
CA ALA A 888 -5.82 0.68 -37.65
C ALA A 888 -6.07 2.20 -37.81
N LEU A 889 -5.02 3.04 -37.68
CA LEU A 889 -5.11 4.48 -37.91
C LEU A 889 -5.44 4.82 -39.37
N ASN A 890 -4.81 4.14 -40.33
CA ASN A 890 -5.11 4.32 -41.75
C ASN A 890 -6.55 3.88 -42.08
N GLY A 891 -7.07 2.85 -41.40
CA GLY A 891 -8.47 2.43 -41.51
C GLY A 891 -9.46 3.49 -41.01
N LEU A 892 -9.13 4.24 -39.95
CA LEU A 892 -9.98 5.29 -39.39
C LEU A 892 -9.99 6.58 -40.23
N PHE A 893 -8.81 7.05 -40.62
CA PHE A 893 -8.61 8.41 -41.14
C PHE A 893 -8.17 8.45 -42.61
N GLY A 894 -7.87 7.30 -43.21
CA GLY A 894 -7.32 7.18 -44.56
C GLY A 894 -5.79 7.09 -44.60
N PRO A 895 -5.21 6.85 -45.79
CA PRO A 895 -3.77 6.69 -45.97
C PRO A 895 -2.96 7.86 -45.42
N GLY A 896 -1.85 7.56 -44.74
CA GLY A 896 -0.91 8.54 -44.17
C GLY A 896 -1.17 8.88 -42.70
N ALA A 897 -2.32 8.50 -42.14
CA ALA A 897 -2.65 8.76 -40.73
C ALA A 897 -1.73 8.03 -39.75
N GLY A 898 -1.28 6.83 -40.13
CA GLY A 898 -0.36 6.00 -39.35
C GLY A 898 1.13 6.23 -39.62
N ASP A 899 1.52 7.29 -40.33
CA ASP A 899 2.93 7.53 -40.69
C ASP A 899 3.82 7.78 -39.47
N ALA A 900 3.26 8.42 -38.44
CA ALA A 900 3.94 8.64 -37.16
C ALA A 900 3.90 7.43 -36.22
N ALA A 901 3.04 6.44 -36.48
CA ALA A 901 2.94 5.25 -35.64
C ALA A 901 4.23 4.43 -35.71
N THR A 902 4.64 3.88 -34.57
CA THR A 902 5.82 3.01 -34.49
C THR A 902 5.58 1.76 -35.33
N GLY A 903 6.59 1.40 -36.11
CA GLY A 903 6.55 0.19 -36.94
C GLY A 903 6.71 -1.08 -36.09
N ILE A 904 6.56 -2.21 -36.76
CA ILE A 904 6.91 -3.52 -36.19
C ILE A 904 8.42 -3.67 -36.24
N GLN A 905 9.00 -4.26 -35.20
CA GLN A 905 10.40 -4.66 -35.26
C GLN A 905 10.55 -5.94 -36.08
N PRO A 906 11.45 -5.98 -37.06
CA PRO A 906 11.72 -7.20 -37.80
C PRO A 906 12.02 -8.33 -36.83
N THR A 907 11.41 -9.49 -37.04
CA THR A 907 11.94 -10.71 -36.43
C THR A 907 13.29 -10.99 -37.08
N GLU A 908 14.38 -10.54 -36.48
CA GLU A 908 15.64 -11.24 -36.67
C GLU A 908 15.38 -12.70 -36.28
N ALA A 909 15.86 -13.65 -37.10
CA ALA A 909 15.78 -15.05 -36.74
C ALA A 909 16.33 -15.17 -35.32
N VAL A 910 15.54 -15.74 -34.40
CA VAL A 910 16.03 -16.09 -33.08
C VAL A 910 17.15 -17.09 -33.33
N VAL A 911 18.38 -16.60 -33.39
CA VAL A 911 19.53 -17.43 -33.16
C VAL A 911 19.34 -17.84 -31.70
N PRO A 912 19.28 -19.16 -31.39
CA PRO A 912 19.46 -19.62 -30.02
C PRO A 912 20.67 -18.88 -29.43
N PRO A 913 20.82 -18.73 -28.10
CA PRO A 913 22.09 -18.25 -27.55
C PRO A 913 23.18 -19.13 -28.15
N ASN A 914 23.91 -18.55 -29.11
CA ASN A 914 25.00 -19.22 -29.75
C ASN A 914 26.03 -19.32 -28.62
N PRO A 915 26.50 -20.52 -28.25
CA PRO A 915 27.72 -20.59 -27.50
C PRO A 915 28.78 -20.04 -28.44
N ASP A 916 29.05 -18.73 -28.39
CA ASP A 916 30.19 -18.10 -29.06
C ASP A 916 31.47 -18.57 -28.35
N GLY A 917 31.77 -19.86 -28.50
CA GLY A 917 33.05 -20.19 -29.07
C GLY A 917 32.87 -20.03 -30.57
N THR A 918 33.59 -19.09 -31.18
CA THR A 918 34.02 -19.29 -32.55
C THR A 918 34.71 -20.65 -32.60
N ALA A 919 33.97 -21.70 -32.96
CA ALA A 919 34.58 -22.89 -33.48
C ALA A 919 35.18 -22.45 -34.80
N THR A 920 36.42 -21.97 -34.76
CA THR A 920 37.28 -21.98 -35.94
C THR A 920 37.23 -23.41 -36.44
N LEU A 921 36.43 -23.63 -37.47
CA LEU A 921 36.43 -24.87 -38.23
C LEU A 921 37.89 -25.11 -38.59
N SER A 922 38.39 -26.33 -38.37
CA SER A 922 39.69 -26.69 -38.90
C SER A 922 39.69 -26.35 -40.41
N PRO A 923 40.83 -25.92 -40.99
CA PRO A 923 40.86 -25.53 -42.41
C PRO A 923 40.22 -26.57 -43.34
N SER A 924 40.30 -27.86 -42.96
CA SER A 924 39.62 -28.98 -43.61
C SER A 924 38.10 -28.95 -43.49
N LYS A 925 37.52 -28.65 -42.32
CA LYS A 925 36.07 -28.47 -42.15
C LYS A 925 35.55 -27.21 -42.85
N ALA A 926 36.30 -26.13 -42.84
CA ALA A 926 35.93 -24.89 -43.53
C ALA A 926 35.87 -25.10 -45.06
N ALA A 927 36.86 -25.80 -45.62
CA ALA A 927 36.87 -26.19 -47.03
C ALA A 927 35.72 -27.13 -47.38
N ALA A 928 35.45 -28.16 -46.56
CA ALA A 928 34.33 -29.06 -46.79
C ALA A 928 32.97 -28.35 -46.71
N LEU A 929 32.82 -27.36 -45.83
CA LEU A 929 31.60 -26.55 -45.76
C LEU A 929 31.39 -25.68 -47.02
N GLN A 930 32.46 -25.13 -47.60
CA GLN A 930 32.37 -24.42 -48.88
C GLN A 930 31.99 -25.38 -50.02
N GLU A 931 32.51 -26.61 -50.03
CA GLU A 931 32.13 -27.63 -51.01
C GLU A 931 30.64 -28.02 -50.89
N ILE A 932 30.12 -28.15 -49.67
CA ILE A 932 28.69 -28.39 -49.41
C ILE A 932 27.84 -27.25 -49.98
N GLN A 933 28.21 -25.99 -49.71
CA GLN A 933 27.46 -24.82 -50.19
C GLN A 933 27.47 -24.73 -51.72
N ALA A 934 28.63 -25.01 -52.35
CA ALA A 934 28.75 -25.04 -53.81
C ALA A 934 27.91 -26.16 -54.44
N ALA A 935 27.89 -27.36 -53.82
CA ALA A 935 27.11 -28.49 -54.31
C ALA A 935 25.59 -28.26 -54.18
N ILE A 936 25.13 -27.61 -53.09
CA ILE A 936 23.73 -27.20 -52.93
C ILE A 936 23.33 -26.17 -53.99
N GLY A 937 24.20 -25.18 -54.26
CA GLY A 937 23.97 -24.21 -55.33
C GLY A 937 23.84 -24.87 -56.70
N ALA A 938 24.78 -25.75 -57.04
CA ALA A 938 24.77 -26.50 -58.29
C ALA A 938 23.54 -27.41 -58.43
N ALA A 939 23.08 -28.04 -57.34
CA ALA A 939 21.88 -28.85 -57.33
C ALA A 939 20.62 -28.00 -57.61
N ARG A 940 20.48 -26.82 -56.97
CA ARG A 940 19.36 -25.91 -57.26
C ARG A 940 19.38 -25.42 -58.70
N ASP A 941 20.55 -25.08 -59.24
CA ASP A 941 20.67 -24.57 -60.60
C ASP A 941 20.44 -25.65 -61.67
N ALA A 942 20.84 -26.90 -61.39
CA ALA A 942 20.51 -28.05 -62.23
C ALA A 942 19.02 -28.38 -62.17
N GLN A 943 18.41 -28.33 -60.99
CA GLN A 943 16.97 -28.53 -60.80
C GLN A 943 16.13 -27.49 -61.54
N LYS A 944 16.51 -26.20 -61.46
CA LYS A 944 15.83 -25.11 -62.19
C LYS A 944 15.92 -25.25 -63.72
N ARG A 945 16.98 -25.88 -64.24
CA ARG A 945 17.21 -26.09 -65.67
C ARG A 945 16.68 -27.44 -66.18
N GLY A 946 16.14 -28.29 -65.30
CA GLY A 946 15.65 -29.63 -65.67
C GLY A 946 16.77 -30.61 -66.12
N ASP A 947 18.02 -30.33 -65.78
CA ASP A 947 19.17 -31.17 -66.14
C ASP A 947 19.42 -32.22 -65.06
N PHE A 948 18.82 -33.40 -65.25
CA PHE A 948 18.90 -34.50 -64.29
C PHE A 948 20.30 -35.10 -64.14
N ALA A 949 21.15 -35.02 -65.17
CA ALA A 949 22.53 -35.50 -65.10
C ALA A 949 23.40 -34.56 -64.25
N ALA A 950 23.27 -33.25 -64.47
CA ALA A 950 23.93 -32.24 -63.63
C ALA A 950 23.42 -32.27 -62.19
N TYR A 951 22.12 -32.54 -61.99
CA TYR A 951 21.51 -32.68 -60.67
C TYR A 951 22.07 -33.90 -59.91
N GLY A 952 22.15 -35.06 -60.57
CA GLY A 952 22.78 -36.26 -59.99
C GLY A 952 24.25 -36.04 -59.61
N SER A 953 25.02 -35.37 -60.48
CA SER A 953 26.43 -35.03 -60.19
C SER A 953 26.58 -34.04 -59.02
N ALA A 954 25.64 -33.09 -58.88
CA ALA A 954 25.64 -32.15 -57.76
C ALA A 954 25.29 -32.83 -56.43
N LEU A 955 24.34 -33.77 -56.45
CA LEU A 955 23.99 -34.57 -55.26
C LEU A 955 25.14 -35.49 -54.83
N GLN A 956 25.85 -36.11 -55.77
CA GLN A 956 27.01 -36.93 -55.45
C GLN A 956 28.13 -36.08 -54.81
N ARG A 957 28.42 -34.90 -55.35
CA ARG A 957 29.37 -33.95 -54.76
C ARG A 957 28.93 -33.46 -53.38
N LEU A 958 27.63 -33.29 -53.16
CA LEU A 958 27.08 -32.94 -51.86
C LEU A 958 27.35 -34.05 -50.83
N ASP A 959 27.10 -35.31 -51.20
CA ASP A 959 27.33 -36.47 -50.33
C ASP A 959 28.83 -36.65 -49.99
N GLU A 960 29.71 -36.48 -50.98
CA GLU A 960 31.16 -36.49 -50.78
C GLU A 960 31.63 -35.35 -49.87
N ALA A 961 31.09 -34.14 -50.03
CA ALA A 961 31.44 -32.98 -49.21
C ALA A 961 30.93 -33.12 -47.77
N ILE A 962 29.74 -33.68 -47.57
CA ILE A 962 29.20 -34.03 -46.24
C ILE A 962 30.07 -35.10 -45.57
N THR A 963 30.48 -36.12 -46.33
CA THR A 963 31.37 -37.17 -45.82
C THR A 963 32.73 -36.60 -45.39
N LYS A 964 33.32 -35.70 -46.19
CA LYS A 964 34.56 -34.98 -45.82
C LYS A 964 34.37 -34.10 -44.58
N PHE A 965 33.24 -33.41 -44.48
CA PHE A 965 32.93 -32.56 -43.33
C PHE A 965 32.81 -33.37 -42.04
N ASN A 966 32.18 -34.55 -42.10
CA ASN A 966 32.01 -35.45 -40.96
C ASN A 966 33.32 -36.15 -40.56
N ASN A 967 34.22 -36.41 -41.51
CA ASN A 967 35.49 -37.12 -41.26
C ASN A 967 36.66 -36.18 -40.92
N ALA A 968 36.54 -34.88 -41.17
CA ALA A 968 37.54 -33.90 -40.76
C ALA A 968 37.55 -33.76 -39.22
N ARG A 969 38.74 -33.78 -38.60
CA ARG A 969 38.87 -33.52 -37.16
C ARG A 969 38.84 -32.02 -36.90
#